data_AF-H6L606-F1
#
_entry.id   AF-H6L606-F1
#
_cell.length_a   1.000
_cell.length_b   1.000
_cell.length_c   1.000
_cell.angle_alpha   90.00
_cell.angle_beta   90.00
_cell.angle_gamma   90.00
#
_symmetry.space_group_name_H-M   'P 1'
#
loop_
_entity.id
_entity.type
_entity.pdbx_description
1 polymer ?
#
loop_
_entity_poly.entity_id
_entity_poly.type
_entity_poly.pdbx_seq_one_letter_code
_entity_poly.pdbx_strand_id
1 'polypeptide(L)'
;MKHYIEEEKLERKMIADEIAQVQQEKSLFFDVPPLLNLNRFPKSFFALQIHELRLSELPKDFEWEGRDPQPMPTIKRLYLETHSPKLLPQLPYLFPNLVELRLSGQQFDRKTDFSFFGQLSKLERLDLQACRWKDTPQLPDSISKLSQLKELHILYFYSLRRLGKNFSKLTSLEEFSAPSAKLKVDKNSPLLQLPNLRKLSLHDMALMDQAELLLQFPALENFKRGYKSDKASPFFQDFVPLFNAAKKNHYKVDFLQDCISYLKQPEKELPKLSSNELIELLDLPLSNFRDKIFTELEKRIQENLPELKAGAEIVLKGKFKSNKRELKEQLKELELIPKNKITATTQLLVLGDLPKIKGDPLTKYPQIKILSEKSLLQLLEPKGEAYLKEAPSQELDNLKELLLSEDPEMVRLGLYMLEQGGCPTELRTTLFVLYKTNKDKKIKQLTLKQIERISPRSFSTVVKKRWKLFSEQFPELQFAHTIDRYINAAPNELEIKSLLEAFYKRTGLGALKVVQSNDPEWMDAFFADDLAKNTLHLLDLGLSEIPEHMLSWTQVERLDISGNNFDLAVPKSIVHFQNLEELVISYTPPMKPPAALFPDQDLKIQTLQEVPQEILQFPKLKIIYLSHNYISYSLDYVLKQEPMFRKLHQKGVEIAVFR
;
A
#
# COMPACT_ATOMS: atom_id res chain seq x y z
N MET A 1 3.93 -41.15 28.55
CA MET A 1 5.31 -41.55 28.89
C MET A 1 5.84 -42.66 27.97
N LYS A 2 5.19 -43.83 27.84
CA LYS A 2 5.59 -44.86 26.85
C LYS A 2 5.61 -44.36 25.39
N HIS A 3 4.54 -43.66 24.97
CA HIS A 3 4.41 -43.09 23.63
C HIS A 3 5.56 -42.11 23.28
N TYR A 4 5.89 -41.20 24.21
CA TYR A 4 6.99 -40.23 24.07
C TYR A 4 8.38 -40.91 23.92
N ILE A 5 8.61 -42.01 24.63
CA ILE A 5 9.87 -42.77 24.55
C ILE A 5 9.99 -43.50 23.20
N GLU A 6 8.87 -43.93 22.62
CA GLU A 6 8.84 -44.58 21.31
C GLU A 6 9.06 -43.57 20.17
N GLU A 7 8.48 -42.37 20.28
CA GLU A 7 8.71 -41.26 19.36
C GLU A 7 10.17 -40.78 19.38
N GLU A 8 10.77 -40.58 20.56
CA GLU A 8 12.19 -40.19 20.68
C GLU A 8 13.14 -41.24 20.05
N LYS A 9 12.83 -42.53 20.21
CA LYS A 9 13.62 -43.62 19.58
C LYS A 9 13.49 -43.61 18.05
N LEU A 10 12.30 -43.33 17.52
CA LEU A 10 12.07 -43.22 16.09
C LEU A 10 12.84 -42.02 15.50
N GLU A 11 12.80 -40.87 16.17
CA GLU A 11 13.57 -39.66 15.81
C GLU A 11 15.08 -39.92 15.82
N ARG A 12 15.61 -40.55 16.89
CA ARG A 12 17.03 -40.93 16.96
C ARG A 12 17.47 -41.85 15.81
N LYS A 13 16.58 -42.75 15.38
CA LYS A 13 16.83 -43.65 14.24
C LYS A 13 16.84 -42.87 12.92
N MET A 14 15.85 -42.00 12.70
CA MET A 14 15.79 -41.16 11.50
C MET A 14 17.04 -40.29 11.34
N ILE A 15 17.52 -39.69 12.44
CA ILE A 15 18.76 -38.91 12.44
C ILE A 15 19.96 -39.79 12.10
N ALA A 16 20.04 -41.01 12.64
CA ALA A 16 21.11 -41.94 12.30
C ALA A 16 21.08 -42.33 10.80
N ASP A 17 19.89 -42.49 10.23
CA ASP A 17 19.69 -42.80 8.81
C ASP A 17 20.07 -41.61 7.90
N GLU A 18 19.71 -40.37 8.28
CA GLU A 18 20.14 -39.15 7.58
C GLU A 18 21.66 -38.92 7.67
N ILE A 19 22.24 -39.11 8.86
CA ILE A 19 23.71 -39.06 9.08
C ILE A 19 24.43 -40.06 8.15
N ALA A 20 23.84 -41.24 7.93
CA ALA A 20 24.42 -42.25 7.04
C ALA A 20 24.33 -41.85 5.55
N GLN A 21 23.27 -41.13 5.13
CA GLN A 21 23.10 -40.65 3.76
C GLN A 21 23.98 -39.44 3.42
N VAL A 22 24.26 -38.58 4.40
CA VAL A 22 24.97 -37.30 4.24
C VAL A 22 26.48 -37.43 4.00
N GLN A 23 27.06 -38.62 4.07
CA GLN A 23 28.48 -38.82 3.73
C GLN A 23 28.85 -38.40 2.29
N GLN A 24 27.87 -38.20 1.39
CA GLN A 24 28.09 -37.70 0.02
C GLN A 24 27.78 -36.19 -0.15
N GLU A 25 26.87 -35.62 0.65
CA GLU A 25 26.39 -34.25 0.50
C GLU A 25 27.03 -33.37 1.57
N LYS A 26 27.91 -32.44 1.18
CA LYS A 26 28.65 -31.54 2.10
C LYS A 26 27.75 -30.55 2.88
N SER A 27 26.46 -30.81 2.97
CA SER A 27 25.42 -30.01 3.60
C SER A 27 24.39 -30.94 4.27
N LEU A 28 23.93 -30.55 5.45
CA LEU A 28 22.93 -31.29 6.22
C LEU A 28 21.78 -30.36 6.61
N PHE A 29 20.54 -30.81 6.39
CA PHE A 29 19.33 -30.02 6.58
C PHE A 29 18.31 -30.81 7.42
N PHE A 30 17.88 -30.23 8.54
CA PHE A 30 16.79 -30.75 9.36
C PHE A 30 15.63 -29.73 9.40
N ASP A 31 14.62 -29.93 8.58
CA ASP A 31 13.34 -29.19 8.59
C ASP A 31 12.22 -30.16 9.07
N VAL A 32 11.99 -30.19 10.40
CA VAL A 32 10.89 -30.74 11.25
C VAL A 32 9.80 -31.60 10.56
N PRO A 33 9.51 -32.85 11.00
CA PRO A 33 9.24 -33.28 12.39
C PRO A 33 10.35 -33.87 13.30
N PRO A 34 11.53 -34.32 12.85
CA PRO A 34 12.30 -35.33 13.61
C PRO A 34 13.11 -34.83 14.82
N LEU A 35 12.92 -33.60 15.31
CA LEU A 35 13.71 -33.04 16.43
C LEU A 35 12.86 -32.59 17.62
N LEU A 36 11.53 -32.69 17.57
CA LEU A 36 10.64 -32.17 18.63
C LEU A 36 10.88 -32.85 19.99
N ASN A 37 11.25 -34.13 19.99
CA ASN A 37 11.50 -34.90 21.20
C ASN A 37 13.01 -35.13 21.45
N LEU A 38 13.88 -34.74 20.51
CA LEU A 38 15.32 -34.85 20.65
C LEU A 38 15.88 -33.70 21.49
N ASN A 39 16.47 -34.03 22.65
CA ASN A 39 17.13 -33.05 23.51
C ASN A 39 18.64 -32.88 23.23
N ARG A 40 19.26 -33.74 22.42
CA ARG A 40 20.69 -33.66 22.03
C ARG A 40 21.03 -34.53 20.84
N PHE A 41 22.06 -34.15 20.07
CA PHE A 41 22.56 -34.98 18.97
C PHE A 41 23.38 -36.18 19.48
N PRO A 42 23.41 -37.31 18.73
CA PRO A 42 24.32 -38.41 19.02
C PRO A 42 25.77 -38.04 18.70
N LYS A 43 26.76 -38.67 19.37
CA LYS A 43 28.20 -38.40 19.14
C LYS A 43 28.63 -38.52 17.67
N SER A 44 28.01 -39.43 16.92
CA SER A 44 28.28 -39.65 15.49
C SER A 44 28.00 -38.41 14.63
N PHE A 45 27.09 -37.53 15.07
CA PHE A 45 26.81 -36.26 14.39
C PHE A 45 28.05 -35.36 14.33
N PHE A 46 28.81 -35.28 15.42
CA PHE A 46 29.97 -34.39 15.53
C PHE A 46 31.18 -34.88 14.71
N ALA A 47 31.18 -36.14 14.26
CA ALA A 47 32.20 -36.67 13.38
C ALA A 47 31.99 -36.30 11.89
N LEU A 48 30.83 -35.73 11.53
CA LEU A 48 30.46 -35.42 10.15
C LEU A 48 31.39 -34.37 9.51
N GLN A 49 31.77 -34.61 8.26
CA GLN A 49 32.62 -33.71 7.46
C GLN A 49 31.79 -32.81 6.53
N ILE A 50 30.82 -32.09 7.11
CA ILE A 50 29.92 -31.18 6.39
C ILE A 50 30.38 -29.72 6.48
N HIS A 51 29.98 -28.91 5.49
CA HIS A 51 30.30 -27.49 5.40
C HIS A 51 29.11 -26.59 5.76
N GLU A 52 27.90 -27.12 5.66
CA GLU A 52 26.66 -26.39 5.94
C GLU A 52 25.75 -27.24 6.82
N LEU A 53 25.22 -26.60 7.87
CA LEU A 53 24.28 -27.21 8.79
C LEU A 53 23.06 -26.29 8.92
N ARG A 54 21.87 -26.81 8.67
CA ARG A 54 20.60 -26.11 8.92
C ARG A 54 19.74 -26.87 9.90
N LEU A 55 19.34 -26.20 10.97
CA LEU A 55 18.54 -26.73 12.05
C LEU A 55 17.32 -25.84 12.28
N SER A 56 16.13 -26.42 12.14
CA SER A 56 14.86 -25.72 12.34
C SER A 56 14.05 -26.30 13.51
N GLU A 57 13.36 -25.42 14.23
CA GLU A 57 12.48 -25.69 15.38
C GLU A 57 13.08 -26.58 16.49
N LEU A 58 14.32 -26.31 16.89
CA LEU A 58 14.92 -27.06 18.02
C LEU A 58 14.12 -26.86 19.32
N PRO A 59 13.93 -27.92 20.14
CA PRO A 59 13.29 -27.82 21.44
C PRO A 59 13.95 -26.79 22.36
N LYS A 60 13.16 -26.20 23.27
CA LYS A 60 13.68 -25.18 24.21
C LYS A 60 14.81 -25.69 25.10
N ASP A 61 14.76 -26.97 25.46
CA ASP A 61 15.72 -27.65 26.34
C ASP A 61 16.79 -28.43 25.55
N PHE A 62 16.92 -28.16 24.25
CA PHE A 62 17.98 -28.75 23.43
C PHE A 62 19.37 -28.35 23.93
N GLU A 63 20.31 -29.29 23.93
CA GLU A 63 21.74 -29.10 24.18
C GLU A 63 22.56 -29.80 23.08
N TRP A 64 23.74 -29.28 22.73
CA TRP A 64 24.56 -29.88 21.66
C TRP A 64 24.99 -31.33 21.98
N GLU A 65 25.75 -31.55 23.06
CA GLU A 65 26.23 -32.91 23.44
C GLU A 65 26.31 -33.12 24.98
N GLY A 66 25.95 -32.11 25.78
CA GLY A 66 26.17 -32.07 27.24
C GLY A 66 27.28 -31.07 27.62
N ARG A 67 28.10 -31.37 28.65
CA ARG A 67 29.09 -30.43 29.21
C ARG A 67 30.33 -30.18 28.33
N ASP A 68 30.66 -31.04 27.35
CA ASP A 68 31.87 -30.91 26.54
C ASP A 68 31.70 -31.58 25.15
N PRO A 69 31.13 -30.87 24.16
CA PRO A 69 30.86 -31.42 22.83
C PRO A 69 32.10 -31.47 21.91
N GLN A 70 32.19 -32.39 20.95
CA GLN A 70 33.29 -32.37 19.97
C GLN A 70 33.14 -31.24 18.94
N PRO A 71 34.21 -30.47 18.63
CA PRO A 71 34.12 -29.37 17.66
C PRO A 71 34.04 -29.89 16.21
N MET A 72 33.32 -29.16 15.36
CA MET A 72 33.10 -29.44 13.94
C MET A 72 33.74 -28.34 13.06
N PRO A 73 35.07 -28.36 12.87
CA PRO A 73 35.79 -27.26 12.21
C PRO A 73 35.52 -27.14 10.70
N THR A 74 34.89 -28.13 10.07
CA THR A 74 34.55 -28.08 8.63
C THR A 74 33.36 -27.18 8.33
N ILE A 75 32.50 -26.92 9.33
CA ILE A 75 31.29 -26.12 9.14
C ILE A 75 31.68 -24.67 8.90
N LYS A 76 31.19 -24.14 7.78
CA LYS A 76 31.36 -22.74 7.36
C LYS A 76 30.04 -21.98 7.37
N ARG A 77 28.90 -22.66 7.22
CA ARG A 77 27.57 -22.04 7.21
C ARG A 77 26.66 -22.73 8.23
N LEU A 78 26.04 -21.94 9.09
CA LEU A 78 25.12 -22.43 10.10
C LEU A 78 23.81 -21.63 10.03
N TYR A 79 22.70 -22.34 9.79
CA TYR A 79 21.36 -21.82 10.00
C TYR A 79 20.76 -22.45 11.24
N LEU A 80 20.33 -21.61 12.18
CA LEU A 80 19.77 -22.03 13.44
C LEU A 80 18.46 -21.28 13.71
N GLU A 81 17.34 -21.99 13.59
CA GLU A 81 16.02 -21.51 13.99
C GLU A 81 15.63 -22.16 15.32
N THR A 82 15.71 -21.38 16.39
CA THR A 82 15.35 -21.83 17.74
C THR A 82 14.98 -20.65 18.63
N HIS A 83 14.23 -20.94 19.68
CA HIS A 83 13.83 -19.98 20.71
C HIS A 83 14.76 -19.95 21.92
N SER A 84 15.84 -20.75 21.93
CA SER A 84 16.75 -20.89 23.08
C SER A 84 18.12 -20.23 22.84
N PRO A 85 18.39 -19.03 23.41
CA PRO A 85 19.68 -18.37 23.23
C PRO A 85 20.83 -19.06 23.98
N LYS A 86 20.55 -20.06 24.83
CA LYS A 86 21.55 -20.80 25.62
C LYS A 86 22.55 -21.58 24.77
N LEU A 87 22.20 -21.88 23.51
CA LEU A 87 23.07 -22.60 22.58
C LEU A 87 24.16 -21.72 21.95
N LEU A 88 23.96 -20.40 21.96
CA LEU A 88 24.80 -19.45 21.22
C LEU A 88 26.23 -19.31 21.78
N PRO A 89 26.47 -19.31 23.11
CA PRO A 89 27.81 -19.18 23.66
C PRO A 89 28.78 -20.31 23.27
N GLN A 90 28.28 -21.49 22.90
CA GLN A 90 29.10 -22.63 22.51
C GLN A 90 29.50 -22.60 21.03
N LEU A 91 28.84 -21.78 20.21
CA LEU A 91 29.07 -21.72 18.76
C LEU A 91 30.54 -21.45 18.38
N PRO A 92 31.29 -20.54 19.04
CA PRO A 92 32.69 -20.30 18.67
C PRO A 92 33.59 -21.51 18.85
N TYR A 93 33.30 -22.33 19.87
CA TYR A 93 34.05 -23.55 20.13
C TYR A 93 33.65 -24.68 19.16
N LEU A 94 32.35 -24.86 18.95
CA LEU A 94 31.81 -25.91 18.08
C LEU A 94 32.10 -25.65 16.60
N PHE A 95 32.02 -24.41 16.14
CA PHE A 95 32.11 -24.03 14.74
C PHE A 95 33.15 -22.91 14.55
N PRO A 96 34.44 -23.18 14.82
CA PRO A 96 35.48 -22.14 14.87
C PRO A 96 35.79 -21.49 13.51
N ASN A 97 35.36 -22.12 12.41
CA ASN A 97 35.60 -21.65 11.04
C ASN A 97 34.36 -21.07 10.35
N LEU A 98 33.38 -20.64 11.15
CA LEU A 98 32.11 -20.14 10.62
C LEU A 98 32.32 -18.84 9.83
N VAL A 99 31.79 -18.83 8.60
CA VAL A 99 31.80 -17.71 7.65
C VAL A 99 30.42 -17.06 7.58
N GLU A 100 29.35 -17.86 7.66
CA GLU A 100 27.97 -17.39 7.65
C GLU A 100 27.19 -17.97 8.84
N LEU A 101 26.53 -17.08 9.57
CA LEU A 101 25.64 -17.43 10.66
C LEU A 101 24.29 -16.80 10.41
N ARG A 102 23.25 -17.63 10.32
CA ARG A 102 21.86 -17.17 10.34
C ARG A 102 21.17 -17.66 11.60
N LEU A 103 20.62 -16.73 12.37
CA LEU A 103 19.82 -17.00 13.56
C LEU A 103 18.38 -16.56 13.31
N SER A 104 17.44 -17.47 13.48
CA SER A 104 16.00 -17.18 13.39
C SER A 104 15.28 -17.47 14.71
N GLY A 105 14.27 -16.66 15.03
CA GLY A 105 13.33 -16.94 16.14
C GLY A 105 13.86 -16.75 17.56
N GLN A 106 15.08 -16.21 17.74
CA GLN A 106 15.69 -16.06 19.06
C GLN A 106 14.95 -15.05 19.95
N GLN A 107 14.91 -15.30 21.25
CA GLN A 107 14.42 -14.33 22.23
C GLN A 107 15.56 -13.88 23.13
N PHE A 108 16.02 -12.66 22.90
CA PHE A 108 17.11 -12.06 23.66
C PHE A 108 16.58 -11.19 24.79
N ASP A 109 17.22 -11.29 25.94
CA ASP A 109 16.96 -10.49 27.12
C ASP A 109 18.26 -9.87 27.67
N ARG A 110 18.18 -9.15 28.80
CA ARG A 110 19.36 -8.54 29.43
C ARG A 110 20.38 -9.56 29.97
N LYS A 111 20.01 -10.83 30.11
CA LYS A 111 20.89 -11.89 30.63
C LYS A 111 21.59 -12.65 29.52
N THR A 112 21.19 -12.43 28.26
CA THR A 112 21.81 -13.08 27.11
C THR A 112 23.28 -12.65 26.99
N ASP A 113 24.20 -13.62 26.98
CA ASP A 113 25.61 -13.36 26.73
C ASP A 113 25.86 -13.22 25.21
N PHE A 114 26.28 -12.03 24.80
CA PHE A 114 26.66 -11.73 23.41
C PHE A 114 28.17 -11.77 23.18
N SER A 115 28.98 -12.13 24.18
CA SER A 115 30.45 -12.16 24.08
C SER A 115 30.95 -13.11 22.99
N PHE A 116 30.18 -14.16 22.69
CA PHE A 116 30.50 -15.18 21.69
C PHE A 116 30.73 -14.59 20.29
N PHE A 117 30.03 -13.51 19.91
CA PHE A 117 30.24 -12.86 18.61
C PHE A 117 31.70 -12.43 18.44
N GLY A 118 32.37 -11.96 19.51
CA GLY A 118 33.77 -11.54 19.43
C GLY A 118 34.78 -12.66 19.17
N GLN A 119 34.35 -13.92 19.26
CA GLN A 119 35.20 -15.09 19.03
C GLN A 119 34.99 -15.69 17.63
N LEU A 120 33.92 -15.31 16.92
CA LEU A 120 33.65 -15.73 15.53
C LEU A 120 34.43 -14.86 14.53
N SER A 121 35.76 -14.90 14.61
CA SER A 121 36.66 -13.97 13.90
C SER A 121 36.69 -14.11 12.37
N LYS A 122 36.18 -15.22 11.82
CA LYS A 122 36.10 -15.49 10.37
C LYS A 122 34.72 -15.18 9.78
N LEU A 123 33.78 -14.69 10.58
CA LEU A 123 32.41 -14.47 10.15
C LEU A 123 32.35 -13.27 9.19
N GLU A 124 31.91 -13.54 7.96
CA GLU A 124 31.71 -12.52 6.91
C GLU A 124 30.24 -12.13 6.76
N ARG A 125 29.31 -13.02 7.12
CA ARG A 125 27.87 -12.78 7.03
C ARG A 125 27.13 -13.15 8.31
N LEU A 126 26.29 -12.23 8.79
CA LEU A 126 25.40 -12.43 9.91
C LEU A 126 23.97 -12.05 9.54
N ASP A 127 23.08 -13.03 9.53
CA ASP A 127 21.65 -12.85 9.33
C ASP A 127 20.93 -13.07 10.67
N LEU A 128 20.25 -12.05 11.16
CA LEU A 128 19.34 -12.14 12.30
C LEU A 128 17.92 -11.98 11.77
N GLN A 129 17.07 -12.99 11.95
CA GLN A 129 15.69 -13.00 11.45
C GLN A 129 14.68 -13.26 12.56
N ALA A 130 13.64 -12.43 12.64
CA ALA A 130 12.52 -12.62 13.58
C ALA A 130 12.91 -12.79 15.05
N CYS A 131 14.13 -12.38 15.46
CA CYS A 131 14.48 -12.38 16.87
C CYS A 131 13.86 -11.18 17.58
N ARG A 132 13.76 -11.25 18.90
CA ARG A 132 13.16 -10.19 19.73
C ARG A 132 14.11 -9.80 20.85
N TRP A 133 14.38 -8.51 21.00
CA TRP A 133 14.97 -7.97 22.23
C TRP A 133 13.86 -7.58 23.20
N LYS A 134 13.76 -8.31 24.31
CA LYS A 134 12.70 -8.14 25.31
C LYS A 134 12.83 -6.80 26.07
N ASP A 135 14.04 -6.48 26.52
CA ASP A 135 14.25 -5.40 27.49
C ASP A 135 15.20 -4.28 27.02
N THR A 136 15.80 -4.42 25.83
CA THR A 136 16.79 -3.47 25.27
C THR A 136 16.60 -3.27 23.76
N PRO A 137 16.09 -2.12 23.28
CA PRO A 137 15.90 -1.87 21.86
C PRO A 137 17.22 -1.50 21.14
N GLN A 138 18.32 -2.18 21.47
CA GLN A 138 19.67 -1.88 21.00
C GLN A 138 20.41 -3.16 20.61
N LEU A 139 21.09 -3.11 19.47
CA LEU A 139 22.01 -4.15 19.02
C LEU A 139 23.24 -4.19 19.96
N PRO A 140 23.69 -5.38 20.42
CA PRO A 140 24.76 -5.49 21.39
C PRO A 140 26.11 -5.03 20.82
N ASP A 141 26.89 -4.30 21.63
CA ASP A 141 28.20 -3.77 21.23
C ASP A 141 29.19 -4.88 20.83
N SER A 142 29.01 -6.10 21.33
CA SER A 142 29.86 -7.25 20.95
C SER A 142 29.85 -7.57 19.45
N ILE A 143 28.79 -7.20 18.71
CA ILE A 143 28.76 -7.38 17.25
C ILE A 143 29.88 -6.56 16.58
N SER A 144 30.29 -5.44 17.15
CA SER A 144 31.40 -4.63 16.60
C SER A 144 32.76 -5.31 16.66
N LYS A 145 32.88 -6.49 17.29
CA LYS A 145 34.10 -7.30 17.32
C LYS A 145 34.26 -8.19 16.09
N LEU A 146 33.22 -8.33 15.27
CA LEU A 146 33.23 -9.10 14.03
C LEU A 146 33.95 -8.30 12.92
N SER A 147 35.29 -8.27 12.97
CA SER A 147 36.11 -7.40 12.10
C SER A 147 36.10 -7.80 10.61
N GLN A 148 35.74 -9.04 10.29
CA GLN A 148 35.62 -9.54 8.91
C GLN A 148 34.19 -9.45 8.35
N LEU A 149 33.24 -8.93 9.12
CA LEU A 149 31.83 -8.90 8.72
C LEU A 149 31.61 -7.96 7.54
N LYS A 150 31.15 -8.50 6.42
CA LYS A 150 30.80 -7.80 5.18
C LYS A 150 29.30 -7.59 5.04
N GLU A 151 28.50 -8.55 5.49
CA GLU A 151 27.04 -8.54 5.35
C GLU A 151 26.37 -8.67 6.72
N LEU A 152 25.52 -7.70 7.08
CA LEU A 152 24.71 -7.76 8.29
C LEU A 152 23.24 -7.49 7.97
N HIS A 153 22.42 -8.53 8.13
CA HIS A 153 20.99 -8.48 7.88
C HIS A 153 20.22 -8.65 9.18
N ILE A 154 19.27 -7.75 9.45
CA ILE A 154 18.43 -7.71 10.64
C ILE A 154 16.97 -7.59 10.19
N LEU A 155 16.32 -8.73 9.99
CA LEU A 155 14.99 -8.84 9.38
C LEU A 155 13.90 -9.10 10.43
N TYR A 156 12.76 -8.41 10.33
CA TYR A 156 11.62 -8.56 11.24
C TYR A 156 11.88 -8.15 12.71
N PHE A 157 12.79 -7.21 12.94
CA PHE A 157 13.09 -6.65 14.27
C PHE A 157 12.37 -5.33 14.53
N TYR A 158 11.09 -5.40 14.85
CA TYR A 158 10.25 -4.20 15.03
C TYR A 158 10.57 -3.36 16.29
N SER A 159 11.29 -3.93 17.26
CA SER A 159 11.66 -3.25 18.51
C SER A 159 13.03 -2.56 18.48
N LEU A 160 13.88 -2.86 17.49
CA LEU A 160 15.24 -2.32 17.41
C LEU A 160 15.23 -0.83 17.07
N ARG A 161 15.92 -0.02 17.88
CA ARG A 161 16.00 1.44 17.74
C ARG A 161 17.44 1.98 17.69
N ARG A 162 18.44 1.23 18.13
CA ARG A 162 19.86 1.66 18.21
C ARG A 162 20.83 0.55 17.80
N LEU A 163 21.97 0.90 17.19
CA LEU A 163 22.96 -0.06 16.64
C LEU A 163 24.13 -0.43 17.58
N GLY A 164 24.28 0.25 18.71
CA GLY A 164 25.45 0.10 19.58
C GLY A 164 26.44 1.24 19.43
N LYS A 165 27.22 1.52 20.48
CA LYS A 165 28.15 2.66 20.54
C LYS A 165 29.37 2.48 19.64
N ASN A 166 29.80 1.23 19.45
CA ASN A 166 30.99 0.88 18.69
C ASN A 166 30.69 0.39 17.26
N PHE A 167 29.46 0.55 16.77
CA PHE A 167 29.04 -0.02 15.49
C PHE A 167 29.89 0.44 14.30
N SER A 168 30.45 1.65 14.34
CA SER A 168 31.37 2.18 13.32
C SER A 168 32.70 1.42 13.20
N LYS A 169 33.03 0.52 14.15
CA LYS A 169 34.23 -0.35 14.07
C LYS A 169 34.09 -1.51 13.07
N LEU A 170 32.89 -1.74 12.52
CA LEU A 170 32.66 -2.72 11.45
C LEU A 170 33.17 -2.19 10.10
N THR A 171 34.46 -1.88 10.01
CA THR A 171 35.05 -1.21 8.83
C THR A 171 34.99 -2.04 7.55
N SER A 172 34.84 -3.36 7.65
CA SER A 172 34.69 -4.28 6.52
C SER A 172 33.24 -4.38 6.00
N LEU A 173 32.28 -3.74 6.67
CA LEU A 173 30.86 -3.91 6.35
C LEU A 173 30.51 -3.22 5.02
N GLU A 174 30.02 -4.02 4.07
CA GLU A 174 29.64 -3.59 2.72
C GLU A 174 28.12 -3.50 2.55
N GLU A 175 27.37 -4.36 3.23
CA GLU A 175 25.92 -4.41 3.18
C GLU A 175 25.30 -4.42 4.58
N PHE A 176 24.42 -3.46 4.83
CA PHE A 176 23.63 -3.37 6.06
C PHE A 176 22.14 -3.30 5.72
N SER A 177 21.36 -4.23 6.25
CA SER A 177 19.92 -4.30 5.98
C SER A 177 19.13 -4.46 7.28
N ALA A 178 18.33 -3.46 7.62
CA ALA A 178 17.42 -3.46 8.76
C ALA A 178 16.04 -2.86 8.41
N PRO A 179 15.29 -3.46 7.46
CA PRO A 179 14.11 -2.85 6.84
C PRO A 179 12.90 -2.72 7.79
N SER A 180 12.86 -3.49 8.88
CA SER A 180 11.79 -3.44 9.89
C SER A 180 12.19 -2.66 11.15
N ALA A 181 13.47 -2.35 11.30
CA ALA A 181 13.99 -1.75 12.52
C ALA A 181 13.66 -0.26 12.55
N LYS A 182 13.18 0.23 13.69
CA LYS A 182 12.87 1.64 13.93
C LYS A 182 14.13 2.43 14.30
N LEU A 183 15.23 2.17 13.59
CA LEU A 183 16.49 2.91 13.72
C LEU A 183 16.27 4.36 13.30
N LYS A 184 16.93 5.29 13.97
CA LYS A 184 17.02 6.69 13.54
C LYS A 184 18.42 6.93 12.97
N VAL A 185 18.49 7.51 11.78
CA VAL A 185 19.74 7.96 11.17
C VAL A 185 19.77 9.47 11.23
N ASP A 186 20.73 10.00 11.98
CA ASP A 186 21.05 11.42 12.05
C ASP A 186 22.54 11.64 11.74
N LYS A 187 22.98 12.91 11.79
CA LYS A 187 24.38 13.29 11.53
C LYS A 187 25.42 12.60 12.43
N ASN A 188 25.02 12.06 13.58
CA ASN A 188 25.87 11.34 14.51
C ASN A 188 25.75 9.81 14.36
N SER A 189 24.96 9.34 13.39
CA SER A 189 24.74 7.92 13.16
C SER A 189 26.08 7.22 12.86
N PRO A 190 26.39 6.09 13.53
CA PRO A 190 27.61 5.35 13.25
C PRO A 190 27.64 4.78 11.83
N LEU A 191 26.49 4.68 11.16
CA LEU A 191 26.40 4.24 9.75
C LEU A 191 27.14 5.18 8.80
N LEU A 192 27.18 6.49 9.08
CA LEU A 192 27.87 7.48 8.25
C LEU A 192 29.39 7.33 8.28
N GLN A 193 29.92 6.67 9.32
CA GLN A 193 31.35 6.49 9.54
C GLN A 193 31.89 5.19 8.93
N LEU A 194 31.02 4.36 8.34
CA LEU A 194 31.42 3.09 7.74
C LEU A 194 32.04 3.34 6.35
N PRO A 195 33.34 3.09 6.17
CA PRO A 195 34.05 3.50 4.96
C PRO A 195 33.67 2.68 3.72
N ASN A 196 33.28 1.41 3.92
CA ASN A 196 33.03 0.46 2.84
C ASN A 196 31.54 0.13 2.64
N LEU A 197 30.62 0.84 3.31
CA LEU A 197 29.19 0.52 3.22
C LEU A 197 28.62 0.95 1.86
N ARG A 198 28.35 -0.01 0.98
CA ARG A 198 27.88 0.20 -0.40
C ARG A 198 26.37 0.01 -0.54
N LYS A 199 25.77 -0.86 0.27
CA LYS A 199 24.35 -1.16 0.23
C LYS A 199 23.70 -0.97 1.59
N LEU A 200 22.64 -0.18 1.61
CA LEU A 200 21.90 0.14 2.82
C LEU A 200 20.41 -0.10 2.61
N SER A 201 19.80 -0.90 3.49
CA SER A 201 18.35 -1.00 3.57
C SER A 201 17.86 -0.66 4.96
N LEU A 202 16.92 0.27 5.07
CA LEU A 202 16.39 0.75 6.34
C LEU A 202 14.88 0.91 6.27
N HIS A 203 14.22 0.87 7.44
CA HIS A 203 12.82 1.23 7.54
C HIS A 203 12.57 2.64 7.01
N ASP A 204 11.37 2.84 6.48
CA ASP A 204 10.93 4.06 5.80
C ASP A 204 11.09 5.35 6.62
N MET A 205 10.91 5.22 7.92
CA MET A 205 11.00 6.32 8.87
C MET A 205 12.40 6.53 9.44
N ALA A 206 13.40 5.77 8.99
CA ALA A 206 14.73 5.84 9.59
C ALA A 206 15.43 7.17 9.32
N LEU A 207 15.18 7.74 8.14
CA LEU A 207 15.74 9.02 7.72
C LEU A 207 14.79 10.19 7.97
N MET A 208 13.50 9.95 8.25
CA MET A 208 12.46 11.00 8.35
C MET A 208 12.64 12.06 7.23
N ASP A 209 12.96 13.31 7.57
CA ASP A 209 13.19 14.40 6.60
C ASP A 209 14.68 14.65 6.28
N GLN A 210 15.58 13.75 6.67
CA GLN A 210 17.05 13.88 6.55
C GLN A 210 17.63 12.99 5.43
N ALA A 211 16.94 12.90 4.31
CA ALA A 211 17.36 12.06 3.18
C ALA A 211 18.71 12.47 2.57
N GLU A 212 19.10 13.74 2.68
CA GLU A 212 20.40 14.26 2.23
C GLU A 212 21.58 13.60 2.96
N LEU A 213 21.37 13.05 4.16
CA LEU A 213 22.41 12.32 4.88
C LEU A 213 22.90 11.11 4.08
N LEU A 214 22.08 10.54 3.18
CA LEU A 214 22.53 9.46 2.29
C LEU A 214 23.64 9.90 1.33
N LEU A 215 23.74 11.19 1.00
CA LEU A 215 24.82 11.73 0.17
C LEU A 215 26.15 11.79 0.93
N GLN A 216 26.11 11.81 2.26
CA GLN A 216 27.30 11.91 3.11
C GLN A 216 27.99 10.55 3.35
N PHE A 217 27.37 9.44 2.95
CA PHE A 217 28.01 8.13 3.06
C PHE A 217 29.20 8.03 2.09
N PRO A 218 30.39 7.59 2.55
CA PRO A 218 31.60 7.58 1.73
C PRO A 218 31.51 6.74 0.46
N ALA A 219 30.89 5.57 0.55
CA ALA A 219 30.88 4.57 -0.53
C ALA A 219 29.47 4.07 -0.90
N LEU A 220 28.39 4.73 -0.43
CA LEU A 220 27.04 4.22 -0.64
C LEU A 220 26.61 4.33 -2.10
N GLU A 221 26.24 3.18 -2.68
CA GLU A 221 25.83 3.01 -4.07
C GLU A 221 24.35 2.67 -4.20
N ASN A 222 23.81 1.93 -3.24
CA ASN A 222 22.43 1.48 -3.26
C ASN A 222 21.75 1.72 -1.93
N PHE A 223 20.61 2.41 -1.99
CA PHE A 223 19.69 2.53 -0.87
C PHE A 223 18.36 1.85 -1.22
N LYS A 224 17.88 1.00 -0.31
CA LYS A 224 16.59 0.34 -0.41
C LYS A 224 15.70 0.70 0.78
N ARG A 225 14.56 1.30 0.49
CA ARG A 225 13.47 1.52 1.44
C ARG A 225 12.87 0.18 1.88
N GLY A 226 12.81 -0.04 3.19
CA GLY A 226 12.23 -1.19 3.85
C GLY A 226 10.70 -1.14 3.93
N TYR A 227 10.13 -1.65 5.02
CA TYR A 227 8.67 -1.73 5.19
C TYR A 227 8.02 -0.34 5.17
N LYS A 228 6.96 -0.20 4.37
CA LYS A 228 6.21 1.05 4.24
C LYS A 228 5.40 1.30 5.51
N SER A 229 5.47 2.53 6.01
CA SER A 229 4.61 3.03 7.08
C SER A 229 3.46 3.83 6.46
N ASP A 230 2.26 3.80 7.06
CA ASP A 230 1.14 4.66 6.64
C ASP A 230 1.46 6.15 6.83
N LYS A 231 2.41 6.47 7.70
CA LYS A 231 2.94 7.83 7.94
C LYS A 231 4.09 8.20 6.99
N ALA A 232 4.42 7.34 6.03
CA ALA A 232 5.62 7.55 5.24
C ALA A 232 5.43 8.64 4.18
N SER A 233 6.38 9.57 4.14
CA SER A 233 6.36 10.67 3.17
C SER A 233 6.35 10.14 1.72
N PRO A 234 5.50 10.72 0.84
CA PRO A 234 5.57 10.49 -0.60
C PRO A 234 6.95 10.76 -1.20
N PHE A 235 7.75 11.64 -0.56
CA PHE A 235 9.12 11.98 -0.93
C PHE A 235 9.99 10.76 -1.30
N PHE A 236 9.99 9.73 -0.45
CA PHE A 236 10.84 8.54 -0.66
C PHE A 236 10.38 7.66 -1.84
N GLN A 237 9.19 7.88 -2.41
CA GLN A 237 8.76 7.15 -3.60
C GLN A 237 9.60 7.55 -4.83
N ASP A 238 9.92 8.84 -4.94
CA ASP A 238 10.66 9.40 -6.06
C ASP A 238 12.16 9.59 -5.71
N PHE A 239 12.49 9.89 -4.45
CA PHE A 239 13.87 10.06 -4.01
C PHE A 239 14.73 8.79 -4.13
N VAL A 240 14.19 7.60 -3.78
CA VAL A 240 15.00 6.37 -3.81
C VAL A 240 15.44 5.99 -5.23
N PRO A 241 14.55 5.97 -6.24
CA PRO A 241 14.97 5.80 -7.62
C PRO A 241 15.97 6.86 -8.09
N LEU A 242 15.76 8.13 -7.72
CA LEU A 242 16.66 9.23 -8.05
C LEU A 242 18.07 9.01 -7.49
N PHE A 243 18.17 8.75 -6.18
CA PHE A 243 19.44 8.51 -5.50
C PHE A 243 20.21 7.34 -6.14
N ASN A 244 19.56 6.21 -6.33
CA ASN A 244 20.20 5.01 -6.88
C ASN A 244 20.65 5.22 -8.33
N ALA A 245 19.84 5.91 -9.14
CA ALA A 245 20.22 6.24 -10.51
C ALA A 245 21.40 7.20 -10.55
N ALA A 246 21.41 8.19 -9.67
CA ALA A 246 22.47 9.18 -9.60
C ALA A 246 23.80 8.58 -9.16
N LYS A 247 23.79 7.67 -8.18
CA LYS A 247 24.98 6.91 -7.79
C LYS A 247 25.48 6.03 -8.93
N LYS A 248 24.57 5.36 -9.65
CA LYS A 248 24.91 4.50 -10.80
C LYS A 248 25.48 5.28 -12.00
N ASN A 249 24.93 6.46 -12.28
CA ASN A 249 25.30 7.29 -13.43
C ASN A 249 26.33 8.38 -13.08
N HIS A 250 26.86 8.38 -11.85
CA HIS A 250 27.83 9.37 -11.35
C HIS A 250 27.39 10.83 -11.54
N TYR A 251 26.12 11.13 -11.26
CA TYR A 251 25.64 12.52 -11.31
C TYR A 251 26.34 13.39 -10.27
N LYS A 252 26.49 14.68 -10.60
CA LYS A 252 27.08 15.67 -9.69
C LYS A 252 26.25 15.77 -8.41
N VAL A 253 26.94 15.98 -7.29
CA VAL A 253 26.29 16.13 -5.97
C VAL A 253 25.35 17.35 -5.95
N ASP A 254 25.74 18.45 -6.59
CA ASP A 254 24.90 19.65 -6.67
C ASP A 254 23.59 19.39 -7.41
N PHE A 255 23.64 18.66 -8.53
CA PHE A 255 22.44 18.23 -9.28
C PHE A 255 21.49 17.40 -8.40
N LEU A 256 22.04 16.48 -7.60
CA LEU A 256 21.26 15.69 -6.65
C LEU A 256 20.63 16.57 -5.57
N GLN A 257 21.41 17.50 -5.02
CA GLN A 257 20.96 18.41 -3.98
C GLN A 257 19.81 19.30 -4.46
N ASP A 258 19.89 19.79 -5.70
CA ASP A 258 18.83 20.55 -6.35
C ASP A 258 17.55 19.72 -6.53
N CYS A 259 17.68 18.49 -7.06
CA CYS A 259 16.55 17.58 -7.23
C CYS A 259 15.90 17.22 -5.88
N ILE A 260 16.69 16.97 -4.84
CA ILE A 260 16.20 16.68 -3.48
C ILE A 260 15.47 17.88 -2.89
N SER A 261 16.06 19.08 -3.00
CA SER A 261 15.47 20.32 -2.49
C SER A 261 14.11 20.56 -3.10
N TYR A 262 13.98 20.31 -4.41
CA TYR A 262 12.70 20.40 -5.08
C TYR A 262 11.74 19.28 -4.65
N LEU A 263 12.18 18.01 -4.51
CA LEU A 263 11.31 16.93 -4.04
C LEU A 263 10.71 17.21 -2.66
N LYS A 264 11.38 18.01 -1.83
CA LYS A 264 10.86 18.50 -0.54
C LYS A 264 9.84 19.64 -0.67
N GLN A 265 9.92 20.44 -1.73
CA GLN A 265 9.11 21.65 -1.96
C GLN A 265 8.57 21.66 -3.40
N PRO A 266 7.69 20.70 -3.74
CA PRO A 266 7.24 20.50 -5.11
C PRO A 266 6.45 21.68 -5.69
N GLU A 267 5.95 22.59 -4.86
CA GLU A 267 5.28 23.85 -5.23
C GLU A 267 6.21 24.91 -5.81
N LYS A 268 7.53 24.80 -5.61
CA LYS A 268 8.50 25.74 -6.18
C LYS A 268 8.76 25.47 -7.66
N GLU A 269 9.43 26.42 -8.31
CA GLU A 269 9.95 26.22 -9.67
C GLU A 269 11.06 25.18 -9.68
N LEU A 270 11.11 24.44 -10.79
CA LEU A 270 12.11 23.39 -10.96
C LEU A 270 13.50 24.05 -10.95
N PRO A 271 14.51 23.45 -10.28
CA PRO A 271 15.87 23.98 -10.34
C PRO A 271 16.30 24.15 -11.79
N LYS A 272 17.27 25.04 -12.04
CA LYS A 272 17.80 25.33 -13.39
C LYS A 272 18.53 24.12 -13.96
N LEU A 273 17.78 23.11 -14.36
CA LEU A 273 18.25 21.90 -15.02
C LEU A 273 18.26 22.14 -16.53
N SER A 274 19.26 21.63 -17.23
CA SER A 274 19.30 21.56 -18.69
C SER A 274 18.20 20.63 -19.24
N SER A 275 17.86 20.78 -20.51
CA SER A 275 16.86 19.90 -21.15
C SER A 275 17.29 18.44 -21.15
N ASN A 276 18.61 18.15 -21.14
CA ASN A 276 19.13 16.79 -21.03
C ASN A 276 18.94 16.21 -19.63
N GLU A 277 19.27 16.98 -18.59
CA GLU A 277 19.04 16.57 -17.20
C GLU A 277 17.55 16.26 -16.96
N LEU A 278 16.65 17.06 -17.53
CA LEU A 278 15.21 16.79 -17.49
C LEU A 278 14.84 15.48 -18.20
N ILE A 279 15.40 15.22 -19.38
CA ILE A 279 15.19 13.95 -20.10
C ILE A 279 15.75 12.75 -19.32
N GLU A 280 16.89 12.90 -18.67
CA GLU A 280 17.47 11.85 -17.83
C GLU A 280 16.58 11.55 -16.63
N LEU A 281 16.01 12.57 -15.99
CA LEU A 281 15.01 12.38 -14.94
C LEU A 281 13.73 11.67 -15.47
N LEU A 282 13.35 11.92 -16.73
CA LEU A 282 12.26 11.16 -17.37
C LEU A 282 12.60 9.67 -17.53
N ASP A 283 13.86 9.25 -17.51
CA ASP A 283 14.20 7.82 -17.54
C ASP A 283 14.10 7.12 -16.19
N LEU A 284 13.79 7.88 -15.15
CA LEU A 284 13.58 7.38 -13.81
C LEU A 284 12.09 7.13 -13.53
N PRO A 285 11.75 6.15 -12.67
CA PRO A 285 10.38 5.86 -12.30
C PRO A 285 9.86 6.86 -11.23
N LEU A 286 9.85 8.14 -11.56
CA LEU A 286 9.45 9.24 -10.67
C LEU A 286 7.95 9.54 -10.81
N SER A 287 7.11 8.74 -10.16
CA SER A 287 5.65 8.72 -10.34
C SER A 287 4.95 10.07 -10.12
N ASN A 288 5.37 10.88 -9.14
CA ASN A 288 4.70 12.17 -8.86
C ASN A 288 5.38 13.35 -9.56
N PHE A 289 6.57 13.12 -10.12
CA PHE A 289 7.45 14.18 -10.62
C PHE A 289 7.39 14.37 -12.12
N ARG A 290 7.06 13.28 -12.82
CA ARG A 290 7.19 13.16 -14.26
C ARG A 290 6.39 14.21 -15.03
N ASP A 291 5.16 14.46 -14.60
CA ASP A 291 4.28 15.43 -15.26
C ASP A 291 4.85 16.85 -15.16
N LYS A 292 5.42 17.22 -14.01
CA LYS A 292 6.06 18.53 -13.84
C LYS A 292 7.31 18.68 -14.71
N ILE A 293 8.11 17.62 -14.85
CA ILE A 293 9.23 17.62 -15.80
C ILE A 293 8.73 17.84 -17.23
N PHE A 294 7.65 17.16 -17.62
CA PHE A 294 7.05 17.37 -18.94
C PHE A 294 6.54 18.80 -19.11
N THR A 295 5.84 19.36 -18.13
CA THR A 295 5.37 20.76 -18.16
C THR A 295 6.53 21.76 -18.25
N GLU A 296 7.63 21.53 -17.53
CA GLU A 296 8.81 22.39 -17.61
C GLU A 296 9.51 22.29 -18.98
N LEU A 297 9.62 21.08 -19.54
CA LEU A 297 10.09 20.90 -20.91
C LEU A 297 9.16 21.61 -21.91
N GLU A 298 7.85 21.56 -21.70
CA GLU A 298 6.82 22.26 -22.50
C GLU A 298 6.89 23.78 -22.39
N LYS A 299 7.16 24.34 -21.20
CA LYS A 299 7.37 25.79 -21.03
C LYS A 299 8.53 26.30 -21.87
N ARG A 300 9.61 25.52 -21.97
CA ARG A 300 10.76 25.85 -22.84
C ARG A 300 10.43 25.79 -24.33
N ILE A 301 9.27 25.24 -24.68
CA ILE A 301 8.72 25.22 -26.04
C ILE A 301 7.72 26.37 -26.24
N GLN A 302 7.06 26.84 -25.17
CA GLN A 302 6.04 27.89 -25.19
C GLN A 302 6.60 29.32 -25.24
N GLU A 303 7.26 29.64 -26.35
CA GLU A 303 7.05 30.97 -26.95
C GLU A 303 6.45 30.90 -28.36
N ASN A 304 6.31 29.71 -28.99
CA ASN A 304 5.42 29.46 -30.12
C ASN A 304 5.47 27.96 -30.44
N LEU A 305 4.31 27.28 -30.50
CA LEU A 305 4.25 25.93 -31.09
C LEU A 305 4.95 26.01 -32.46
N PRO A 306 5.94 25.14 -32.76
CA PRO A 306 6.62 25.21 -34.04
C PRO A 306 5.59 25.07 -35.15
N GLU A 307 5.55 26.03 -36.08
CA GLU A 307 4.91 25.81 -37.38
C GLU A 307 5.52 24.55 -37.98
N LEU A 308 4.74 23.48 -37.98
CA LEU A 308 5.12 22.20 -38.52
C LEU A 308 5.23 22.36 -40.03
N LYS A 309 6.46 22.52 -40.52
CA LYS A 309 6.72 22.56 -41.96
C LYS A 309 6.56 21.15 -42.54
N ALA A 310 5.85 21.05 -43.66
CA ALA A 310 5.81 19.86 -44.48
C ALA A 310 7.23 19.32 -44.73
N GLY A 311 7.43 18.03 -44.52
CA GLY A 311 8.74 17.36 -44.65
C GLY A 311 9.62 17.37 -43.40
N ALA A 312 9.18 17.91 -42.27
CA ALA A 312 9.97 17.90 -41.03
C ALA A 312 10.20 16.46 -40.49
N GLU A 313 11.45 16.14 -40.13
CA GLU A 313 11.78 14.85 -39.52
C GLU A 313 11.43 14.82 -38.03
N ILE A 314 10.60 13.85 -37.64
CA ILE A 314 10.10 13.66 -36.28
C ILE A 314 10.56 12.32 -35.70
N VAL A 315 10.99 12.31 -34.44
CA VAL A 315 11.40 11.09 -33.74
C VAL A 315 10.54 10.90 -32.50
N LEU A 316 9.94 9.72 -32.35
CA LEU A 316 9.15 9.32 -31.18
C LEU A 316 10.02 8.46 -30.23
N LYS A 317 10.28 8.93 -29.01
CA LYS A 317 11.05 8.18 -27.97
C LYS A 317 10.24 7.94 -26.72
N GLY A 318 10.39 6.75 -26.13
CA GLY A 318 9.66 6.33 -24.93
C GLY A 318 8.43 5.49 -25.21
N LYS A 319 7.64 5.25 -24.17
CA LYS A 319 6.37 4.54 -24.16
C LYS A 319 5.25 5.55 -24.33
N PHE A 320 4.41 5.32 -25.33
CA PHE A 320 3.28 6.18 -25.64
C PHE A 320 2.02 5.47 -25.18
N LYS A 321 1.02 6.22 -24.71
CA LYS A 321 -0.29 5.67 -24.40
C LYS A 321 -1.01 5.27 -25.70
N SER A 322 -0.90 6.11 -26.71
CA SER A 322 -1.46 5.91 -28.03
C SER A 322 -0.65 4.89 -28.80
N ASN A 323 -1.29 4.20 -29.75
CA ASN A 323 -0.60 3.25 -30.59
C ASN A 323 0.45 3.99 -31.45
N LYS A 324 1.73 3.68 -31.24
CA LYS A 324 2.83 4.28 -32.00
C LYS A 324 2.70 4.12 -33.51
N ARG A 325 2.07 3.04 -33.98
CA ARG A 325 1.86 2.81 -35.41
C ARG A 325 0.84 3.80 -35.96
N GLU A 326 -0.29 3.93 -35.28
CA GLU A 326 -1.37 4.87 -35.61
C GLU A 326 -0.89 6.33 -35.56
N LEU A 327 -0.15 6.71 -34.50
CA LEU A 327 0.48 8.03 -34.41
C LEU A 327 1.39 8.30 -35.61
N LYS A 328 2.17 7.30 -36.07
CA LYS A 328 3.04 7.45 -37.24
C LYS A 328 2.27 7.56 -38.55
N GLU A 329 1.07 7.00 -38.63
CA GLU A 329 0.19 7.11 -39.79
C GLU A 329 -0.44 8.51 -39.84
N GLN A 330 -1.01 8.99 -38.73
CA GLN A 330 -1.54 10.36 -38.61
C GLN A 330 -0.48 11.44 -38.85
N LEU A 331 0.75 11.22 -38.38
CA LEU A 331 1.87 12.13 -38.67
C LEU A 331 2.20 12.22 -40.17
N LYS A 332 2.06 11.12 -40.93
CA LYS A 332 2.31 11.11 -42.37
C LYS A 332 1.21 11.84 -43.15
N GLU A 333 -0.03 11.81 -42.66
CA GLU A 333 -1.14 12.59 -43.23
C GLU A 333 -0.89 14.10 -43.13
N LEU A 334 -0.15 14.53 -42.11
CA LEU A 334 0.33 15.91 -41.94
C LEU A 334 1.66 16.19 -42.66
N GLU A 335 2.08 15.34 -43.60
CA GLU A 335 3.33 15.46 -44.36
C GLU A 335 4.62 15.45 -43.50
N LEU A 336 4.57 14.93 -42.27
CA LEU A 336 5.75 14.79 -41.39
C LEU A 336 6.43 13.42 -41.61
N ILE A 337 7.76 13.38 -41.42
CA ILE A 337 8.58 12.20 -41.71
C ILE A 337 9.02 11.51 -40.40
N PRO A 338 8.31 10.46 -39.92
CA PRO A 338 8.69 9.76 -38.71
C PRO A 338 9.96 8.90 -38.90
N LYS A 339 11.00 9.16 -38.10
CA LYS A 339 12.26 8.41 -38.03
C LYS A 339 12.41 7.68 -36.69
N ASN A 340 13.35 6.74 -36.63
CA ASN A 340 13.62 5.92 -35.43
C ASN A 340 14.87 6.37 -34.63
N LYS A 341 15.81 7.05 -35.29
CA LYS A 341 17.07 7.52 -34.72
C LYS A 341 17.09 9.05 -34.72
N ILE A 342 17.69 9.62 -33.68
CA ILE A 342 17.94 11.06 -33.59
C ILE A 342 19.21 11.36 -34.41
N THR A 343 19.11 12.28 -35.35
CA THR A 343 20.15 12.67 -36.32
C THR A 343 20.24 14.20 -36.39
N ALA A 344 21.24 14.74 -37.10
CA ALA A 344 21.37 16.18 -37.33
C ALA A 344 20.17 16.79 -38.10
N THR A 345 19.45 15.98 -38.86
CA THR A 345 18.26 16.36 -39.64
C THR A 345 16.96 16.31 -38.83
N THR A 346 16.99 15.70 -37.63
CA THR A 346 15.82 15.66 -36.75
C THR A 346 15.46 17.08 -36.33
N GLN A 347 14.21 17.48 -36.57
CA GLN A 347 13.71 18.80 -36.18
C GLN A 347 12.85 18.72 -34.94
N LEU A 348 12.18 17.58 -34.73
CA LEU A 348 11.22 17.42 -33.65
C LEU A 348 11.35 16.07 -32.94
N LEU A 349 11.44 16.12 -31.61
CA LEU A 349 11.58 14.96 -30.73
C LEU A 349 10.38 14.87 -29.81
N VAL A 350 9.50 13.91 -30.06
CA VAL A 350 8.35 13.67 -29.20
C VAL A 350 8.72 12.66 -28.13
N LEU A 351 8.50 13.04 -26.88
CA LEU A 351 8.82 12.25 -25.69
C LEU A 351 7.55 11.65 -25.08
N GLY A 352 7.56 10.32 -25.00
CA GLY A 352 6.68 9.52 -24.15
C GLY A 352 7.40 9.09 -22.85
N ASP A 353 6.81 8.17 -22.12
CA ASP A 353 7.33 7.69 -20.84
C ASP A 353 8.59 6.82 -20.98
N LEU A 354 9.59 7.04 -20.12
CA LEU A 354 10.91 6.38 -20.14
C LEU A 354 11.53 6.44 -21.56
N PRO A 355 11.87 7.66 -22.05
CA PRO A 355 12.35 7.87 -23.41
C PRO A 355 13.59 7.05 -23.81
N LYS A 356 14.43 6.69 -22.84
CA LYS A 356 15.65 5.89 -22.94
C LYS A 356 16.59 6.42 -24.02
N ILE A 357 16.81 7.73 -23.96
CA ILE A 357 17.69 8.42 -24.90
C ILE A 357 19.13 8.19 -24.45
N LYS A 358 19.97 7.72 -25.36
CA LYS A 358 21.40 7.47 -25.08
C LYS A 358 22.22 8.68 -25.48
N GLY A 359 23.17 9.04 -24.62
CA GLY A 359 24.06 10.18 -24.82
C GLY A 359 23.31 11.51 -24.70
N ASP A 360 23.94 12.57 -25.19
CA ASP A 360 23.42 13.93 -25.12
C ASP A 360 23.09 14.47 -26.53
N PRO A 361 21.94 14.08 -27.11
CA PRO A 361 21.58 14.51 -28.45
C PRO A 361 21.16 15.98 -28.51
N LEU A 362 20.68 16.59 -27.43
CA LEU A 362 20.23 17.98 -27.47
C LEU A 362 21.40 18.96 -27.40
N THR A 363 22.47 18.64 -26.67
CA THR A 363 23.72 19.40 -26.75
C THR A 363 24.37 19.23 -28.11
N LYS A 364 24.29 18.01 -28.68
CA LYS A 364 24.83 17.73 -30.02
C LYS A 364 24.02 18.40 -31.15
N TYR A 365 22.71 18.54 -30.97
CA TYR A 365 21.76 19.04 -31.97
C TYR A 365 20.79 20.05 -31.31
N PRO A 366 21.24 21.28 -31.02
CA PRO A 366 20.47 22.27 -30.27
C PRO A 366 19.21 22.77 -31.01
N GLN A 367 19.11 22.53 -32.32
CA GLN A 367 17.95 22.87 -33.14
C GLN A 367 16.72 21.96 -32.89
N ILE A 368 16.89 20.81 -32.23
CA ILE A 368 15.80 19.87 -31.99
C ILE A 368 14.79 20.48 -31.02
N LYS A 369 13.55 20.64 -31.49
CA LYS A 369 12.42 21.00 -30.62
C LYS A 369 11.83 19.75 -29.98
N ILE A 370 11.48 19.82 -28.71
CA ILE A 370 10.86 18.70 -27.97
C ILE A 370 9.33 18.87 -28.04
N LEU A 371 8.56 17.79 -27.93
CA LEU A 371 7.12 17.83 -27.65
C LEU A 371 6.74 16.68 -26.72
N SER A 372 5.66 16.83 -25.95
CA SER A 372 5.04 15.70 -25.25
C SER A 372 4.03 14.99 -26.14
N GLU A 373 3.66 13.76 -25.77
CA GLU A 373 2.52 13.06 -26.40
C GLU A 373 1.21 13.87 -26.30
N LYS A 374 0.98 14.64 -25.23
CA LYS A 374 -0.25 15.43 -25.08
C LYS A 374 -0.32 16.54 -26.13
N SER A 375 0.76 17.30 -26.30
CA SER A 375 0.85 18.35 -27.31
C SER A 375 0.77 17.79 -28.72
N LEU A 376 1.36 16.61 -28.96
CA LEU A 376 1.22 15.91 -30.23
C LEU A 376 -0.26 15.57 -30.51
N LEU A 377 -0.97 15.00 -29.55
CA LEU A 377 -2.38 14.64 -29.75
C LEU A 377 -3.28 15.85 -30.00
N GLN A 378 -3.00 17.00 -29.37
CA GLN A 378 -3.70 18.26 -29.66
C GLN A 378 -3.49 18.72 -31.10
N LEU A 379 -2.29 18.53 -31.65
CA LEU A 379 -1.99 18.82 -33.05
C LEU A 379 -2.66 17.84 -34.02
N LEU A 380 -2.96 16.63 -33.56
CA LEU A 380 -3.59 15.56 -34.34
C LEU A 380 -5.13 15.54 -34.19
N GLU A 381 -5.74 16.34 -33.32
CA GLU A 381 -7.21 16.36 -33.19
C GLU A 381 -7.84 16.79 -34.53
N PRO A 382 -8.77 16.00 -35.10
CA PRO A 382 -9.50 16.42 -36.29
C PRO A 382 -10.27 17.69 -35.95
N LYS A 383 -10.22 18.70 -36.81
CA LYS A 383 -10.98 19.96 -36.72
C LYS A 383 -12.48 19.73 -36.97
N GLY A 384 -13.08 18.70 -36.38
CA GLY A 384 -14.53 18.51 -36.35
C GLY A 384 -15.14 19.33 -35.22
N GLU A 385 -16.35 19.85 -35.43
CA GLU A 385 -17.08 20.67 -34.45
C GLU A 385 -17.28 19.87 -33.16
N ALA A 386 -16.56 20.24 -32.10
CA ALA A 386 -16.64 19.63 -30.79
C ALA A 386 -17.90 20.10 -30.04
N TYR A 387 -19.07 19.81 -30.60
CA TYR A 387 -20.37 20.36 -30.17
C TYR A 387 -20.72 20.03 -28.71
N LEU A 388 -20.14 18.99 -28.11
CA LEU A 388 -20.36 18.66 -26.69
C LEU A 388 -19.38 19.36 -25.74
N LYS A 389 -18.28 19.97 -26.20
CA LYS A 389 -17.32 20.62 -25.28
C LYS A 389 -17.94 21.82 -24.53
N GLU A 390 -18.96 22.45 -25.11
CA GLU A 390 -19.69 23.60 -24.54
C GLU A 390 -21.19 23.31 -24.35
N ALA A 391 -21.54 22.04 -24.08
CA ALA A 391 -22.93 21.62 -23.93
C ALA A 391 -23.66 22.38 -22.79
N PRO A 392 -24.92 22.81 -22.98
CA PRO A 392 -25.74 23.40 -21.93
C PRO A 392 -25.94 22.47 -20.72
N SER A 393 -26.25 23.04 -19.55
CA SER A 393 -26.39 22.29 -18.29
C SER A 393 -27.38 21.11 -18.39
N GLN A 394 -28.54 21.31 -19.04
CA GLN A 394 -29.56 20.27 -19.18
C GLN A 394 -29.07 19.06 -20.00
N GLU A 395 -28.30 19.29 -21.06
CA GLU A 395 -27.73 18.22 -21.88
C GLU A 395 -26.65 17.46 -21.13
N LEU A 396 -25.87 18.17 -20.32
CA LEU A 396 -24.86 17.58 -19.44
C LEU A 396 -25.51 16.68 -18.38
N ASP A 397 -26.62 17.09 -17.78
CA ASP A 397 -27.33 16.28 -16.79
C ASP A 397 -27.97 15.04 -17.42
N ASN A 398 -28.58 15.17 -18.61
CA ASN A 398 -29.05 14.02 -19.38
C ASN A 398 -27.91 13.04 -19.71
N LEU A 399 -26.71 13.55 -20.04
CA LEU A 399 -25.52 12.72 -20.26
C LEU A 399 -25.04 12.05 -18.97
N LYS A 400 -25.08 12.72 -17.82
CA LYS A 400 -24.74 12.11 -16.52
C LYS A 400 -25.68 10.95 -16.22
N GLU A 401 -26.98 11.13 -16.41
CA GLU A 401 -27.97 10.06 -16.21
C GLU A 401 -27.74 8.89 -17.15
N LEU A 402 -27.50 9.17 -18.43
CA LEU A 402 -27.22 8.15 -19.44
C LEU A 402 -25.97 7.33 -19.09
N LEU A 403 -24.90 7.98 -18.63
CA LEU A 403 -23.64 7.34 -18.25
C LEU A 403 -23.72 6.58 -16.92
N LEU A 404 -24.61 6.99 -16.00
CA LEU A 404 -24.81 6.34 -14.71
C LEU A 404 -25.94 5.30 -14.73
N SER A 405 -26.60 5.08 -15.88
CA SER A 405 -27.63 4.07 -16.08
C SER A 405 -27.17 2.65 -15.72
N GLU A 406 -28.10 1.85 -15.21
CA GLU A 406 -27.89 0.42 -14.99
C GLU A 406 -27.85 -0.38 -16.30
N ASP A 407 -28.45 0.15 -17.38
CA ASP A 407 -28.45 -0.46 -18.70
C ASP A 407 -27.09 -0.27 -19.41
N PRO A 408 -26.35 -1.36 -19.68
CA PRO A 408 -25.06 -1.29 -20.36
C PRO A 408 -25.10 -0.66 -21.75
N GLU A 409 -26.20 -0.78 -22.49
CA GLU A 409 -26.30 -0.22 -23.85
C GLU A 409 -26.48 1.30 -23.82
N MET A 410 -27.23 1.82 -22.84
CA MET A 410 -27.35 3.27 -22.59
C MET A 410 -25.99 3.88 -22.25
N VAL A 411 -25.21 3.21 -21.39
CA VAL A 411 -23.86 3.64 -21.04
C VAL A 411 -22.94 3.66 -22.28
N ARG A 412 -23.04 2.65 -23.15
CA ARG A 412 -22.25 2.60 -24.40
C ARG A 412 -22.62 3.72 -25.37
N LEU A 413 -23.91 4.00 -25.51
CA LEU A 413 -24.40 5.11 -26.32
C LEU A 413 -23.80 6.43 -25.83
N GLY A 414 -23.87 6.70 -24.53
CA GLY A 414 -23.28 7.90 -23.93
C GLY A 414 -21.77 8.01 -24.18
N LEU A 415 -21.01 6.92 -24.03
CA LEU A 415 -19.58 6.92 -24.31
C LEU A 415 -19.23 7.14 -25.78
N TYR A 416 -20.08 6.67 -26.71
CA TYR A 416 -19.92 6.92 -28.14
C TYR A 416 -20.22 8.37 -28.50
N MET A 417 -21.25 8.97 -27.89
CA MET A 417 -21.55 10.41 -28.03
C MET A 417 -20.34 11.25 -27.63
N LEU A 418 -19.70 10.95 -26.49
CA LEU A 418 -18.48 11.65 -26.04
C LEU A 418 -17.28 11.46 -26.98
N GLU A 419 -17.18 10.31 -27.63
CA GLU A 419 -16.10 10.04 -28.58
C GLU A 419 -16.22 10.93 -29.83
N GLN A 420 -17.44 11.09 -30.36
CA GLN A 420 -17.70 11.86 -31.58
C GLN A 420 -17.86 13.37 -31.32
N GLY A 421 -18.60 13.76 -30.28
CA GLY A 421 -18.93 15.18 -30.02
C GLY A 421 -17.93 15.93 -29.13
N GLY A 422 -16.95 15.22 -28.57
CA GLY A 422 -16.04 15.76 -27.55
C GLY A 422 -16.52 15.45 -26.13
N CYS A 423 -15.58 15.47 -25.19
CA CYS A 423 -15.87 15.14 -23.79
C CYS A 423 -15.74 16.40 -22.93
N PRO A 424 -16.83 16.89 -22.31
CA PRO A 424 -16.79 17.97 -21.32
C PRO A 424 -15.91 17.60 -20.12
N THR A 425 -15.23 18.58 -19.53
CA THR A 425 -14.40 18.39 -18.34
C THR A 425 -15.22 18.10 -17.08
N GLU A 426 -16.46 18.56 -17.04
CA GLU A 426 -17.42 18.45 -15.95
C GLU A 426 -17.86 16.98 -15.72
N LEU A 427 -17.74 16.13 -16.74
CA LEU A 427 -18.04 14.70 -16.64
C LEU A 427 -16.93 13.89 -15.97
N ARG A 428 -15.82 14.50 -15.55
CA ARG A 428 -14.67 13.81 -14.94
C ARG A 428 -15.08 12.95 -13.75
N THR A 429 -15.87 13.51 -12.83
CA THR A 429 -16.39 12.80 -11.66
C THR A 429 -17.30 11.64 -12.06
N THR A 430 -18.24 11.88 -12.97
CA THR A 430 -19.17 10.87 -13.50
C THR A 430 -18.44 9.69 -14.14
N LEU A 431 -17.45 9.97 -14.99
CA LEU A 431 -16.63 8.95 -15.64
C LEU A 431 -15.78 8.18 -14.62
N PHE A 432 -15.27 8.85 -13.59
CA PHE A 432 -14.56 8.18 -12.50
C PHE A 432 -15.47 7.18 -11.79
N VAL A 433 -16.67 7.58 -11.39
CA VAL A 433 -17.66 6.70 -10.74
C VAL A 433 -18.00 5.53 -11.65
N LEU A 434 -18.34 5.79 -12.92
CA LEU A 434 -18.63 4.76 -13.91
C LEU A 434 -17.49 3.74 -14.03
N TYR A 435 -16.24 4.21 -14.11
CA TYR A 435 -15.07 3.33 -14.18
C TYR A 435 -14.90 2.47 -12.92
N LYS A 436 -15.19 3.00 -11.71
CA LYS A 436 -15.00 2.25 -10.46
C LYS A 436 -16.05 1.19 -10.23
N THR A 437 -17.26 1.46 -10.64
CA THR A 437 -18.46 0.72 -10.25
C THR A 437 -18.92 -0.25 -11.34
N ASN A 438 -18.57 -0.02 -12.62
CA ASN A 438 -18.97 -0.90 -13.72
C ASN A 438 -18.11 -2.19 -13.80
N LYS A 439 -18.74 -3.32 -14.12
CA LYS A 439 -18.06 -4.63 -14.23
C LYS A 439 -17.65 -4.97 -15.68
N ASP A 440 -18.29 -4.38 -16.69
CA ASP A 440 -17.99 -4.62 -18.11
C ASP A 440 -16.61 -4.05 -18.47
N LYS A 441 -15.75 -4.92 -19.01
CA LYS A 441 -14.38 -4.58 -19.40
C LYS A 441 -14.31 -3.60 -20.58
N LYS A 442 -15.21 -3.71 -21.56
CA LYS A 442 -15.27 -2.81 -22.73
C LYS A 442 -15.69 -1.41 -22.30
N ILE A 443 -16.74 -1.31 -21.47
CA ILE A 443 -17.19 -0.02 -20.92
C ILE A 443 -16.03 0.62 -20.14
N LYS A 444 -15.38 -0.12 -19.25
CA LYS A 444 -14.22 0.38 -18.49
C LYS A 444 -13.09 0.90 -19.39
N GLN A 445 -12.80 0.23 -20.50
CA GLN A 445 -11.77 0.67 -21.46
C GLN A 445 -12.17 1.97 -22.16
N LEU A 446 -13.41 2.08 -22.62
CA LEU A 446 -13.94 3.29 -23.25
C LEU A 446 -14.00 4.46 -22.27
N THR A 447 -14.51 4.25 -21.05
CA THR A 447 -14.53 5.26 -19.99
C THR A 447 -13.12 5.76 -19.66
N LEU A 448 -12.14 4.85 -19.56
CA LEU A 448 -10.75 5.24 -19.28
C LEU A 448 -10.15 6.08 -20.43
N LYS A 449 -10.47 5.76 -21.68
CA LYS A 449 -10.06 6.57 -22.84
C LYS A 449 -10.58 8.00 -22.73
N GLN A 450 -11.85 8.17 -22.33
CA GLN A 450 -12.43 9.51 -22.13
C GLN A 450 -11.80 10.24 -20.94
N ILE A 451 -11.55 9.57 -19.81
CA ILE A 451 -10.84 10.16 -18.65
C ILE A 451 -9.45 10.65 -19.06
N GLU A 452 -8.70 9.84 -19.80
CA GLU A 452 -7.35 10.18 -20.27
C GLU A 452 -7.33 11.37 -21.25
N ARG A 453 -8.46 11.66 -21.90
CA ARG A 453 -8.64 12.81 -22.79
C ARG A 453 -8.82 14.12 -22.03
N ILE A 454 -9.62 14.11 -20.95
CA ILE A 454 -10.03 15.32 -20.23
C ILE A 454 -9.25 15.59 -18.93
N SER A 455 -8.38 14.67 -18.51
CA SER A 455 -7.73 14.73 -17.20
C SER A 455 -6.20 14.63 -17.29
N PRO A 456 -5.45 15.18 -16.31
CA PRO A 456 -4.00 14.98 -16.22
C PRO A 456 -3.58 13.51 -16.12
N ARG A 457 -2.31 13.22 -16.43
CA ARG A 457 -1.76 11.86 -16.36
C ARG A 457 -1.70 11.34 -14.93
N SER A 458 -1.37 12.20 -13.97
CA SER A 458 -1.48 11.93 -12.54
C SER A 458 -2.85 11.35 -12.18
N PHE A 459 -3.94 12.02 -12.57
CA PHE A 459 -5.30 11.54 -12.31
C PHE A 459 -5.57 10.18 -12.94
N SER A 460 -5.24 10.00 -14.22
CA SER A 460 -5.43 8.71 -14.92
C SER A 460 -4.72 7.55 -14.21
N THR A 461 -3.56 7.82 -13.61
CA THR A 461 -2.79 6.83 -12.82
C THR A 461 -3.49 6.52 -11.49
N VAL A 462 -4.07 7.53 -10.84
CA VAL A 462 -4.89 7.37 -9.63
C VAL A 462 -6.14 6.54 -9.95
N VAL A 463 -6.86 6.82 -11.03
CA VAL A 463 -8.06 6.07 -11.46
C VAL A 463 -7.76 4.57 -11.64
N LYS A 464 -6.59 4.20 -12.13
CA LYS A 464 -6.21 2.78 -12.31
C LYS A 464 -5.86 2.05 -11.01
N LYS A 465 -5.67 2.74 -9.88
CA LYS A 465 -5.39 2.09 -8.58
C LYS A 465 -6.58 1.21 -8.17
N ARG A 466 -6.28 0.00 -7.71
CA ARG A 466 -7.26 -1.00 -7.24
C ARG A 466 -7.39 -0.99 -5.72
N TRP A 467 -7.70 0.18 -5.14
CA TRP A 467 -8.04 0.23 -3.72
C TRP A 467 -9.44 -0.36 -3.51
N LYS A 468 -9.61 -1.11 -2.41
CA LYS A 468 -10.85 -1.81 -2.10
C LYS A 468 -11.92 -0.79 -1.71
N LEU A 469 -12.82 -0.48 -2.64
CA LEU A 469 -13.94 0.45 -2.41
C LEU A 469 -15.08 -0.21 -1.63
N PHE A 470 -15.37 -1.47 -1.93
CA PHE A 470 -16.52 -2.19 -1.38
C PHE A 470 -16.07 -3.23 -0.35
N SER A 471 -16.83 -3.32 0.74
CA SER A 471 -16.63 -4.29 1.82
C SER A 471 -17.98 -4.89 2.18
N GLU A 472 -18.00 -6.19 2.48
CA GLU A 472 -19.20 -6.85 3.00
C GLU A 472 -19.42 -6.55 4.49
N GLN A 473 -18.37 -6.17 5.23
CA GLN A 473 -18.42 -6.00 6.68
C GLN A 473 -18.62 -4.55 7.14
N PHE A 474 -17.95 -3.60 6.47
CA PHE A 474 -17.96 -2.16 6.79
C PHE A 474 -18.05 -1.37 5.49
N PRO A 475 -19.19 -1.43 4.78
CA PRO A 475 -19.33 -0.87 3.45
C PRO A 475 -19.09 0.66 3.41
N GLU A 476 -19.64 1.42 4.35
CA GLU A 476 -19.54 2.89 4.40
C GLU A 476 -18.19 3.35 4.94
N LEU A 477 -17.69 2.75 6.03
CA LEU A 477 -16.39 3.13 6.58
C LEU A 477 -15.23 2.82 5.61
N GLN A 478 -15.23 1.63 4.99
CA GLN A 478 -14.23 1.26 3.98
C GLN A 478 -14.32 2.19 2.77
N PHE A 479 -15.55 2.51 2.34
CA PHE A 479 -15.81 3.39 1.22
C PHE A 479 -15.27 4.79 1.51
N ALA A 480 -15.66 5.42 2.62
CA ALA A 480 -15.24 6.76 3.03
C ALA A 480 -13.70 6.91 3.04
N HIS A 481 -13.00 5.99 3.70
CA HIS A 481 -11.52 5.98 3.76
C HIS A 481 -10.87 5.80 2.39
N THR A 482 -11.47 4.96 1.55
CA THR A 482 -10.96 4.73 0.19
C THR A 482 -11.19 5.94 -0.70
N ILE A 483 -12.33 6.63 -0.56
CA ILE A 483 -12.62 7.88 -1.24
C ILE A 483 -11.66 8.99 -0.78
N ASP A 484 -11.35 9.11 0.52
CA ASP A 484 -10.32 10.04 1.00
C ASP A 484 -8.97 9.79 0.34
N ARG A 485 -8.61 8.51 0.20
CA ARG A 485 -7.37 8.15 -0.48
C ARG A 485 -7.38 8.57 -1.96
N TYR A 486 -8.51 8.49 -2.65
CA TYR A 486 -8.65 8.98 -4.02
C TYR A 486 -8.58 10.51 -4.11
N ILE A 487 -9.30 11.23 -3.26
CA ILE A 487 -9.29 12.69 -3.21
C ILE A 487 -7.88 13.20 -2.88
N ASN A 488 -7.22 12.62 -1.88
CA ASN A 488 -5.86 13.02 -1.49
C ASN A 488 -4.80 12.68 -2.55
N ALA A 489 -5.02 11.64 -3.36
CA ALA A 489 -4.11 11.29 -4.45
C ALA A 489 -4.29 12.17 -5.69
N ALA A 490 -5.44 12.83 -5.82
CA ALA A 490 -5.75 13.73 -6.93
C ALA A 490 -6.52 14.98 -6.44
N PRO A 491 -5.84 15.86 -5.67
CA PRO A 491 -6.47 17.07 -5.16
C PRO A 491 -6.92 17.96 -6.33
N ASN A 492 -8.09 18.58 -6.20
CA ASN A 492 -8.73 19.45 -7.20
C ASN A 492 -9.31 18.74 -8.45
N GLU A 493 -9.19 17.42 -8.55
CA GLU A 493 -9.70 16.66 -9.72
C GLU A 493 -11.06 15.99 -9.46
N LEU A 494 -11.45 15.82 -8.20
CA LEU A 494 -12.70 15.20 -7.79
C LEU A 494 -13.46 16.15 -6.87
N GLU A 495 -14.65 16.58 -7.30
CA GLU A 495 -15.55 17.36 -6.48
C GLU A 495 -16.32 16.44 -5.53
N ILE A 496 -16.22 16.66 -4.22
CA ILE A 496 -16.72 15.72 -3.21
C ILE A 496 -18.25 15.55 -3.24
N LYS A 497 -19.02 16.62 -3.45
CA LYS A 497 -20.49 16.57 -3.44
C LYS A 497 -21.01 15.70 -4.59
N SER A 498 -20.70 16.12 -5.82
CA SER A 498 -21.00 15.37 -7.05
C SER A 498 -20.49 13.92 -7.04
N LEU A 499 -19.32 13.67 -6.42
CA LEU A 499 -18.74 12.33 -6.31
C LEU A 499 -19.58 11.42 -5.43
N LEU A 500 -19.92 11.87 -4.22
CA LEU A 500 -20.69 11.08 -3.26
C LEU A 500 -22.11 10.85 -3.77
N GLU A 501 -22.75 11.85 -4.36
CA GLU A 501 -24.09 11.72 -4.97
C GLU A 501 -24.11 10.64 -6.07
N ALA A 502 -23.13 10.69 -6.98
CA ALA A 502 -23.04 9.71 -8.07
C ALA A 502 -22.72 8.29 -7.58
N PHE A 503 -21.93 8.14 -6.52
CA PHE A 503 -21.72 6.83 -5.89
C PHE A 503 -22.98 6.34 -5.17
N TYR A 504 -23.64 7.21 -4.42
CA TYR A 504 -24.84 6.87 -3.68
C TYR A 504 -25.94 6.37 -4.60
N LYS A 505 -26.21 7.08 -5.70
CA LYS A 505 -27.19 6.68 -6.71
C LYS A 505 -26.92 5.28 -7.31
N ARG A 506 -25.66 4.85 -7.37
CA ARG A 506 -25.25 3.61 -8.04
C ARG A 506 -24.96 2.44 -7.10
N THR A 507 -24.60 2.72 -5.86
CA THR A 507 -24.15 1.70 -4.89
C THR A 507 -24.80 1.82 -3.52
N GLY A 508 -25.55 2.89 -3.25
CA GLY A 508 -26.09 3.21 -1.94
C GLY A 508 -25.04 3.58 -0.90
N LEU A 509 -23.83 3.98 -1.32
CA LEU A 509 -22.70 4.30 -0.43
C LEU A 509 -22.25 5.74 -0.58
N GLY A 510 -21.83 6.35 0.52
CA GLY A 510 -21.35 7.73 0.62
C GLY A 510 -22.03 8.54 1.72
N ALA A 511 -23.07 7.99 2.37
CA ALA A 511 -23.86 8.66 3.40
C ALA A 511 -23.01 9.07 4.61
N LEU A 512 -21.98 8.30 4.96
CA LEU A 512 -21.15 8.58 6.14
C LEU A 512 -20.53 9.97 6.12
N LYS A 513 -19.95 10.34 4.98
CA LYS A 513 -19.31 11.65 4.83
C LYS A 513 -20.29 12.80 4.79
N VAL A 514 -21.47 12.57 4.22
CA VAL A 514 -22.54 13.58 4.17
C VAL A 514 -23.04 13.85 5.58
N VAL A 515 -23.34 12.79 6.35
CA VAL A 515 -23.78 12.93 7.74
C VAL A 515 -22.70 13.59 8.61
N GLN A 516 -21.43 13.20 8.46
CA GLN A 516 -20.31 13.83 9.19
C GLN A 516 -20.07 15.30 8.87
N SER A 517 -20.58 15.80 7.73
CA SER A 517 -20.44 17.21 7.36
C SER A 517 -21.27 18.14 8.23
N ASN A 518 -22.33 17.62 8.88
CA ASN A 518 -23.31 18.40 9.63
C ASN A 518 -23.93 19.57 8.84
N ASP A 519 -24.07 19.43 7.52
CA ASP A 519 -24.71 20.39 6.61
C ASP A 519 -26.17 19.95 6.33
N PRO A 520 -27.19 20.61 6.94
CA PRO A 520 -28.59 20.23 6.77
C PRO A 520 -29.10 20.32 5.33
N GLU A 521 -28.73 21.38 4.61
CA GLU A 521 -29.16 21.59 3.21
C GLU A 521 -28.60 20.48 2.32
N TRP A 522 -27.35 20.08 2.56
CA TRP A 522 -26.74 18.98 1.81
C TRP A 522 -27.35 17.63 2.18
N MET A 523 -27.66 17.37 3.45
CA MET A 523 -28.36 16.14 3.85
C MET A 523 -29.73 16.03 3.18
N ASP A 524 -30.52 17.11 3.19
CA ASP A 524 -31.85 17.11 2.57
C ASP A 524 -31.76 16.86 1.06
N ALA A 525 -30.80 17.48 0.38
CA ALA A 525 -30.58 17.27 -1.05
C ALA A 525 -30.07 15.84 -1.36
N PHE A 526 -29.16 15.31 -0.54
CA PHE A 526 -28.53 14.01 -0.77
C PHE A 526 -29.49 12.84 -0.56
N PHE A 527 -30.37 12.92 0.44
CA PHE A 527 -31.36 11.88 0.74
C PHE A 527 -32.73 12.13 0.10
N ALA A 528 -32.87 13.14 -0.78
CA ALA A 528 -34.16 13.53 -1.36
C ALA A 528 -34.92 12.36 -2.02
N ASP A 529 -34.23 11.54 -2.82
CA ASP A 529 -34.81 10.38 -3.51
C ASP A 529 -35.30 9.28 -2.55
N ASP A 530 -34.61 9.12 -1.42
CA ASP A 530 -34.95 8.13 -0.39
C ASP A 530 -36.11 8.62 0.47
N LEU A 531 -36.07 9.90 0.86
CA LEU A 531 -37.15 10.56 1.60
C LEU A 531 -38.44 10.63 0.78
N ALA A 532 -38.36 10.80 -0.54
CA ALA A 532 -39.52 10.74 -1.44
C ALA A 532 -40.17 9.34 -1.49
N LYS A 533 -39.42 8.28 -1.13
CA LYS A 533 -39.91 6.91 -1.01
C LYS A 533 -40.26 6.54 0.44
N ASN A 534 -40.23 7.50 1.36
CA ASN A 534 -40.39 7.29 2.81
C ASN A 534 -39.41 6.27 3.40
N THR A 535 -38.23 6.14 2.80
CA THR A 535 -37.16 5.22 3.24
C THR A 535 -35.97 6.02 3.74
N LEU A 536 -35.25 5.48 4.74
CA LEU A 536 -33.98 6.05 5.18
C LEU A 536 -32.98 4.95 5.51
N HIS A 537 -31.82 4.98 4.86
CA HIS A 537 -30.75 4.00 5.01
C HIS A 537 -29.54 4.61 5.73
N LEU A 538 -29.37 4.26 7.01
CA LEU A 538 -28.27 4.69 7.89
C LEU A 538 -27.32 3.54 8.22
N LEU A 539 -27.02 2.69 7.24
CA LEU A 539 -26.17 1.52 7.41
C LEU A 539 -24.69 1.91 7.62
N ASP A 540 -24.02 1.35 8.63
CA ASP A 540 -22.56 1.43 8.83
C ASP A 540 -21.99 2.87 8.91
N LEU A 541 -22.77 3.79 9.49
CA LEU A 541 -22.37 5.20 9.62
C LEU A 541 -21.58 5.48 10.91
N GLY A 542 -21.38 4.48 11.77
CA GLY A 542 -20.67 4.64 13.04
C GLY A 542 -21.34 5.60 14.02
N LEU A 543 -22.65 5.81 13.90
CA LEU A 543 -23.42 6.76 14.72
C LEU A 543 -23.55 6.29 16.16
N SER A 544 -23.29 7.18 17.13
CA SER A 544 -23.65 6.98 18.54
C SER A 544 -25.03 7.55 18.89
N GLU A 545 -25.51 8.49 18.07
CA GLU A 545 -26.84 9.09 18.11
C GLU A 545 -27.28 9.48 16.70
N ILE A 546 -28.59 9.57 16.46
CA ILE A 546 -29.12 10.07 15.19
C ILE A 546 -29.03 11.61 15.22
N PRO A 547 -28.40 12.25 14.21
CA PRO A 547 -28.28 13.71 14.15
C PRO A 547 -29.61 14.43 14.29
N GLU A 548 -29.62 15.54 15.03
CA GLU A 548 -30.84 16.29 15.38
C GLU A 548 -31.69 16.67 14.16
N HIS A 549 -31.04 17.13 13.08
CA HIS A 549 -31.72 17.48 11.83
C HIS A 549 -32.51 16.31 11.24
N MET A 550 -31.94 15.11 11.27
CA MET A 550 -32.55 13.90 10.69
C MET A 550 -33.76 13.41 11.49
N LEU A 551 -33.90 13.82 12.76
CA LEU A 551 -35.09 13.53 13.57
C LEU A 551 -36.32 14.30 13.08
N SER A 552 -36.13 15.36 12.27
CA SER A 552 -37.23 16.10 11.64
C SER A 552 -37.89 15.34 10.49
N TRP A 553 -37.25 14.29 9.96
CA TRP A 553 -37.75 13.47 8.84
C TRP A 553 -38.82 12.46 9.29
N THR A 554 -39.89 12.99 9.88
CA THR A 554 -40.99 12.22 10.47
C THR A 554 -41.84 11.43 9.46
N GLN A 555 -41.67 11.67 8.16
CA GLN A 555 -42.32 10.93 7.07
C GLN A 555 -41.76 9.53 6.85
N VAL A 556 -40.58 9.21 7.40
CA VAL A 556 -39.93 7.92 7.19
C VAL A 556 -40.81 6.77 7.72
N GLU A 557 -41.13 5.84 6.81
CA GLU A 557 -41.88 4.61 7.05
C GLU A 557 -40.95 3.41 7.21
N ARG A 558 -39.79 3.41 6.54
CA ARG A 558 -38.78 2.35 6.65
C ARG A 558 -37.42 2.93 7.03
N LEU A 559 -36.88 2.49 8.15
CA LEU A 559 -35.59 2.96 8.68
C LEU A 559 -34.62 1.78 8.86
N ASP A 560 -33.43 1.90 8.28
CA ASP A 560 -32.32 0.99 8.51
C ASP A 560 -31.23 1.68 9.33
N ILE A 561 -30.95 1.17 10.53
CA ILE A 561 -29.91 1.70 11.43
C ILE A 561 -28.78 0.70 11.69
N SER A 562 -28.67 -0.32 10.85
CA SER A 562 -27.72 -1.42 11.01
C SER A 562 -26.26 -0.95 11.04
N GLY A 563 -25.38 -1.65 11.76
CA GLY A 563 -23.94 -1.37 11.75
C GLY A 563 -23.48 -0.05 12.41
N ASN A 564 -24.27 0.51 13.32
CA ASN A 564 -23.90 1.73 14.08
C ASN A 564 -23.47 1.43 15.53
N ASN A 565 -23.06 2.47 16.27
CA ASN A 565 -22.45 2.40 17.61
C ASN A 565 -23.35 3.02 18.71
N PHE A 566 -24.67 2.92 18.60
CA PHE A 566 -25.61 3.45 19.59
C PHE A 566 -25.43 2.78 20.96
N ASP A 567 -25.58 3.49 22.08
CA ASP A 567 -25.43 2.91 23.43
C ASP A 567 -26.36 1.71 23.71
N LEU A 568 -27.52 1.72 23.06
CA LEU A 568 -28.52 0.66 23.05
C LEU A 568 -28.66 0.15 21.62
N ALA A 569 -29.08 -1.11 21.44
CA ALA A 569 -29.31 -1.69 20.09
C ALA A 569 -30.23 -0.83 19.20
N VAL A 570 -31.11 -0.02 19.83
CA VAL A 570 -31.91 1.02 19.18
C VAL A 570 -31.77 2.31 20.01
N PRO A 571 -31.48 3.48 19.42
CA PRO A 571 -31.37 4.73 20.16
C PRO A 571 -32.75 5.21 20.65
N LYS A 572 -32.84 5.80 21.84
CA LYS A 572 -34.11 6.32 22.39
C LYS A 572 -34.76 7.40 21.52
N SER A 573 -33.95 8.17 20.80
CA SER A 573 -34.40 9.22 19.88
C SER A 573 -35.19 8.67 18.69
N ILE A 574 -35.19 7.35 18.45
CA ILE A 574 -35.96 6.73 17.37
C ILE A 574 -37.46 7.01 17.45
N VAL A 575 -37.97 7.34 18.65
CA VAL A 575 -39.39 7.70 18.88
C VAL A 575 -39.87 8.87 18.02
N HIS A 576 -38.97 9.70 17.44
CA HIS A 576 -39.37 10.80 16.56
C HIS A 576 -39.95 10.32 15.22
N PHE A 577 -39.63 9.09 14.77
CA PHE A 577 -40.15 8.51 13.53
C PHE A 577 -41.55 7.91 13.74
N GLN A 578 -42.56 8.77 13.94
CA GLN A 578 -43.93 8.37 14.31
C GLN A 578 -44.66 7.57 13.21
N ASN A 579 -44.21 7.68 11.95
CA ASN A 579 -44.76 6.93 10.82
C ASN A 579 -44.05 5.60 10.56
N LEU A 580 -43.06 5.22 11.37
CA LEU A 580 -42.24 4.05 11.15
C LEU A 580 -43.08 2.76 11.14
N GLU A 581 -43.06 2.07 10.01
CA GLU A 581 -43.69 0.78 9.76
C GLU A 581 -42.68 -0.37 9.76
N GLU A 582 -41.47 -0.12 9.26
CA GLU A 582 -40.40 -1.12 9.13
C GLU A 582 -39.10 -0.62 9.76
N LEU A 583 -38.53 -1.41 10.68
CA LEU A 583 -37.23 -1.11 11.31
C LEU A 583 -36.23 -2.22 11.04
N VAL A 584 -35.09 -1.88 10.45
CA VAL A 584 -34.00 -2.83 10.17
C VAL A 584 -32.86 -2.61 11.16
N ILE A 585 -32.53 -3.66 11.91
CA ILE A 585 -31.46 -3.66 12.92
C ILE A 585 -30.63 -4.93 12.73
N SER A 586 -29.54 -4.82 11.98
CA SER A 586 -28.61 -5.94 11.72
C SER A 586 -27.22 -5.67 12.31
N TYR A 587 -26.63 -6.68 12.93
CA TYR A 587 -25.30 -6.60 13.56
C TYR A 587 -24.19 -6.91 12.56
N THR A 588 -23.15 -6.08 12.54
CA THR A 588 -21.85 -6.42 11.95
C THR A 588 -20.83 -6.54 13.11
N PRO A 589 -20.03 -7.61 13.17
CA PRO A 589 -19.18 -7.88 14.34
C PRO A 589 -18.13 -6.79 14.57
N PRO A 590 -17.80 -6.44 15.84
CA PRO A 590 -16.60 -5.68 16.11
C PRO A 590 -15.40 -6.61 15.99
N MET A 591 -14.61 -6.47 14.92
CA MET A 591 -13.19 -6.84 14.95
C MET A 591 -12.36 -5.73 14.29
N LYS A 592 -12.02 -4.72 15.11
CA LYS A 592 -11.04 -3.64 14.89
C LYS A 592 -11.13 -2.89 13.55
N PRO A 593 -11.62 -1.63 13.54
CA PRO A 593 -11.05 -0.65 12.60
C PRO A 593 -9.57 -0.45 12.94
N PRO A 594 -8.71 -0.04 11.97
CA PRO A 594 -7.37 0.42 12.30
C PRO A 594 -7.50 1.62 13.25
N ALA A 595 -6.80 1.55 14.38
CA ALA A 595 -6.81 2.49 15.52
C ALA A 595 -6.36 3.94 15.19
N ALA A 596 -6.57 4.41 13.97
CA ALA A 596 -6.12 5.70 13.47
C ALA A 596 -7.25 6.72 13.22
N LEU A 597 -8.52 6.30 13.23
CA LEU A 597 -9.65 7.22 12.90
C LEU A 597 -10.47 7.68 14.13
N PHE A 598 -10.43 6.96 15.25
CA PHE A 598 -11.11 7.36 16.49
C PHE A 598 -10.21 6.99 17.69
N PRO A 599 -9.52 7.95 18.33
CA PRO A 599 -8.46 7.64 19.30
C PRO A 599 -8.93 7.07 20.63
N ASP A 600 -10.20 7.23 21.03
CA ASP A 600 -10.61 7.03 22.44
C ASP A 600 -12.00 6.38 22.64
N GLN A 601 -12.36 5.35 21.88
CA GLN A 601 -13.57 4.58 22.20
C GLN A 601 -13.27 3.10 22.42
N ASP A 602 -13.40 2.68 23.69
CA ASP A 602 -13.57 1.29 24.07
C ASP A 602 -14.79 0.72 23.35
N LEU A 603 -14.56 -0.08 22.30
CA LEU A 603 -15.60 -0.83 21.61
C LEU A 603 -16.21 -1.85 22.58
N LYS A 604 -17.30 -1.45 23.25
CA LYS A 604 -18.17 -2.37 23.98
C LYS A 604 -18.77 -3.33 22.96
N ILE A 605 -18.45 -4.61 23.10
CA ILE A 605 -19.10 -5.69 22.35
C ILE A 605 -20.56 -5.71 22.79
N GLN A 606 -21.45 -5.12 21.98
CA GLN A 606 -22.89 -5.25 22.19
C GLN A 606 -23.29 -6.66 21.78
N THR A 607 -23.46 -7.52 22.77
CA THR A 607 -24.51 -8.55 22.68
C THR A 607 -25.87 -7.83 22.59
N LEU A 608 -27.02 -8.49 22.39
CA LEU A 608 -28.36 -7.86 22.44
C LEU A 608 -28.66 -7.21 23.81
N GLN A 609 -27.84 -6.27 24.26
CA GLN A 609 -28.01 -5.57 25.53
C GLN A 609 -28.95 -4.39 25.25
N GLU A 610 -30.17 -4.60 25.73
CA GLU A 610 -31.20 -3.61 26.02
C GLU A 610 -31.74 -2.84 24.80
N VAL A 611 -32.80 -3.38 24.18
CA VAL A 611 -33.70 -2.59 23.35
C VAL A 611 -34.48 -1.62 24.27
N PRO A 612 -34.55 -0.31 23.97
CA PRO A 612 -35.25 0.69 24.79
C PRO A 612 -36.76 0.41 24.90
N GLN A 613 -37.39 0.84 26.00
CA GLN A 613 -38.85 0.70 26.17
C GLN A 613 -39.65 1.52 25.16
N GLU A 614 -39.03 2.59 24.66
CA GLU A 614 -39.50 3.52 23.66
C GLU A 614 -39.92 2.81 22.36
N ILE A 615 -39.33 1.65 22.02
CA ILE A 615 -39.74 0.86 20.84
C ILE A 615 -41.21 0.40 20.92
N LEU A 616 -41.80 0.30 22.12
CA LEU A 616 -43.20 -0.08 22.29
C LEU A 616 -44.17 1.07 21.98
N GLN A 617 -43.65 2.29 21.80
CA GLN A 617 -44.45 3.49 21.58
C GLN A 617 -44.77 3.70 20.10
N PHE A 618 -44.15 2.95 19.18
CA PHE A 618 -44.43 3.10 17.75
C PHE A 618 -45.86 2.66 17.42
N PRO A 619 -46.72 3.57 16.92
CA PRO A 619 -48.13 3.27 16.67
C PRO A 619 -48.33 2.44 15.40
N LYS A 620 -47.39 2.51 14.44
CA LYS A 620 -47.52 1.92 13.11
C LYS A 620 -46.51 0.81 12.81
N LEU A 621 -45.63 0.47 13.74
CA LEU A 621 -44.57 -0.51 13.49
C LEU A 621 -45.17 -1.89 13.20
N LYS A 622 -44.95 -2.39 11.99
CA LYS A 622 -45.46 -3.68 11.50
C LYS A 622 -44.39 -4.76 11.60
N ILE A 623 -43.14 -4.42 11.27
CA ILE A 623 -42.07 -5.40 11.15
C ILE A 623 -40.72 -4.88 11.67
N ILE A 624 -39.98 -5.77 12.31
CA ILE A 624 -38.57 -5.57 12.66
C ILE A 624 -37.73 -6.66 11.99
N TYR A 625 -36.73 -6.24 11.23
CA TYR A 625 -35.77 -7.13 10.59
C TYR A 625 -34.51 -7.26 11.44
N LEU A 626 -34.16 -8.51 11.77
CA LEU A 626 -32.94 -8.88 12.49
C LEU A 626 -32.12 -9.83 11.59
N SER A 627 -30.89 -9.46 11.22
CA SER A 627 -30.02 -10.32 10.39
C SER A 627 -28.55 -10.30 10.82
N HIS A 628 -27.80 -11.38 10.53
CA HIS A 628 -26.34 -11.51 10.68
C HIS A 628 -25.74 -11.32 12.10
N ASN A 629 -26.49 -11.65 13.17
CA ASN A 629 -26.05 -11.56 14.57
C ASN A 629 -25.09 -12.70 15.04
N TYR A 630 -24.32 -13.31 14.14
CA TYR A 630 -23.28 -14.32 14.37
C TYR A 630 -23.61 -15.56 15.24
N ILE A 631 -24.87 -15.85 15.55
CA ILE A 631 -25.26 -17.16 16.09
C ILE A 631 -26.65 -17.53 15.56
N SER A 632 -26.76 -18.80 15.18
CA SER A 632 -27.93 -19.55 14.73
C SER A 632 -29.13 -19.53 15.70
N TYR A 633 -29.75 -18.37 15.92
CA TYR A 633 -30.90 -18.24 16.81
C TYR A 633 -32.20 -18.20 16.02
N SER A 634 -33.13 -19.11 16.36
CA SER A 634 -34.52 -19.04 15.91
C SER A 634 -35.24 -17.86 16.55
N LEU A 635 -36.35 -17.43 15.96
CA LEU A 635 -37.28 -16.45 16.55
C LEU A 635 -37.57 -16.76 18.03
N ASP A 636 -37.77 -18.04 18.37
CA ASP A 636 -38.01 -18.47 19.75
C ASP A 636 -36.91 -18.07 20.74
N TYR A 637 -35.65 -18.11 20.30
CA TYR A 637 -34.53 -17.70 21.13
C TYR A 637 -34.53 -16.19 21.37
N VAL A 638 -34.76 -15.39 20.32
CA VAL A 638 -34.86 -13.92 20.43
C VAL A 638 -35.99 -13.52 21.38
N LEU A 639 -37.18 -14.11 21.21
CA LEU A 639 -38.33 -13.85 22.09
C LEU A 639 -38.11 -14.34 23.52
N LYS A 640 -37.24 -15.34 23.74
CA LYS A 640 -36.90 -15.84 25.08
C LYS A 640 -35.95 -14.90 25.82
N GLN A 641 -34.92 -14.40 25.14
CA GLN A 641 -33.86 -13.60 25.76
C GLN A 641 -34.21 -12.12 25.89
N GLU A 642 -35.00 -11.56 24.95
CA GLU A 642 -35.32 -10.14 24.91
C GLU A 642 -36.80 -9.87 25.25
N PRO A 643 -37.12 -9.40 26.46
CA PRO A 643 -38.51 -9.13 26.88
C PRO A 643 -39.22 -8.10 25.98
N MET A 644 -38.47 -7.20 25.37
CA MET A 644 -39.00 -6.13 24.53
C MET A 644 -39.50 -6.65 23.18
N PHE A 645 -38.73 -7.50 22.49
CA PHE A 645 -39.20 -8.17 21.27
C PHE A 645 -40.39 -9.09 21.55
N ARG A 646 -40.45 -9.73 22.72
CA ARG A 646 -41.65 -10.51 23.13
C ARG A 646 -42.89 -9.64 23.24
N LYS A 647 -42.79 -8.47 23.88
CA LYS A 647 -43.92 -7.53 24.02
C LYS A 647 -44.36 -6.97 22.66
N LEU A 648 -43.42 -6.68 21.76
CA LEU A 648 -43.73 -6.25 20.39
C LEU A 648 -44.45 -7.36 19.61
N HIS A 649 -43.96 -8.59 19.70
CA HIS A 649 -44.59 -9.74 19.06
C HIS A 649 -46.02 -9.97 19.56
N GLN A 650 -46.25 -9.81 20.87
CA GLN A 650 -47.59 -9.86 21.47
C GLN A 650 -48.52 -8.73 21.01
N LYS A 651 -47.97 -7.57 20.59
CA LYS A 651 -48.72 -6.46 19.99
C LYS A 651 -49.00 -6.68 18.49
N GLY A 652 -48.57 -7.80 17.90
CA GLY A 652 -48.78 -8.10 16.48
C GLY A 652 -47.65 -7.60 15.56
N VAL A 653 -46.51 -7.17 16.09
CA VAL A 653 -45.33 -6.81 15.29
C VAL A 653 -44.61 -8.09 14.83
N GLU A 654 -44.37 -8.20 13.53
CA GLU A 654 -43.58 -9.28 12.95
C GLU A 654 -42.09 -9.09 13.28
N ILE A 655 -41.45 -10.13 13.82
CA ILE A 655 -40.01 -10.13 14.07
C ILE A 655 -39.39 -11.10 13.07
N ALA A 656 -38.84 -10.55 11.99
CA ALA A 656 -38.28 -11.31 10.89
C ALA A 656 -36.79 -11.55 11.11
N VAL A 657 -36.41 -12.80 11.37
CA VAL A 657 -35.03 -13.21 11.62
C VAL A 657 -34.47 -13.91 10.39
N PHE A 658 -33.49 -13.29 9.73
CA PHE A 658 -32.83 -13.83 8.54
C PHE A 658 -31.42 -14.31 8.87
N ARG A 659 -31.01 -15.42 8.24
CA ARG A 659 -29.65 -15.98 8.38
C ARG A 659 -28.62 -15.14 7.67
#